data_AF-A0A9P1CZ60-F1
#
_entry.id   AF-A0A9P1CZ60-F1
#
_cell.length_a   1.000
_cell.length_b   1.000
_cell.length_c   1.000
_cell.angle_alpha   90.00
_cell.angle_beta   90.00
_cell.angle_gamma   90.00
#
_symmetry.space_group_name_H-M   'P 1'
#
loop_
_entity.id
_entity.type
_entity.pdbx_description
1 polymer ?
#
loop_
_entity_poly.entity_id
_entity_poly.type
_entity_poly.pdbx_seq_one_letter_code
_entity_poly.pdbx_strand_id
1 'polypeptide(L)'
;VLRSGGFDGNITVTYQILNGTNATADVDFAINPAPMIFIGDTNSVQSQMMIFMNNNVWEPDKVIKLRLVAEPPEALDESLATLDVWIRDDGDAGRFLVPHMTWVSETSLESEAISYNISNESCATWISRDGLSSGIAGLQVELQNCAVAIPEVRDHATYVKDFLYNEQSEPLIWEDGESGRKCAVALLTQEAVEAIIFQGFIPPTDRIWIWINADGKLERDEGLCFGLTVTNGSAAVQEQNFAVLLYDSGLDGGGRIRCVRGLDCVMDMSNSSALMYQYGFVQPSVEGANCLPCDEAYGYGDSSANLSSDMISSFNLTGSATNLLANLGMSLKEFTPGTYSVCLCGIGINGQVATMTLSGPRLRNTGFCAMSWPHCALEYWDAVNPAIGHDHLQIMTDCDRPDLTPEGFRLGGNTVLALTGFAMRNTSEMRTAENGIYVLCYCYETATQKCDQLEQFKAGAGTFIYIGPNRLPPMTSMLGQSFQVSNVFGTRLTDEDKVMLLPQCGVPHGQPFLDSLNATFDFNNSRFNFGILREEDGFLAMDYQLCWCQPADGRFGGPVIACDEPQHFLAHIGTVRLICSFRYVDLDGHGHCRQCPLMIQTAGGPRGEECVIAVDLFVMAFSWLTLMTLFFLAIFSSFRCSRHGVMKLHGMPRKVEDICNERDHLLITTCGFHNLIKLKRHPIPVFLQGTGHFLLDSKPEKPIQLYVMPVNELILEVVDKDGKPVSFQADSSMGQVEVPFFRTLIHSALPDCSLPLLLQLILLLGGSVALGIYLLPSPQELAIYVLLAIVLALLGLLIWKQLIRNSTSLSRRLKAYAAYRAKDDKRKTKEAARGKDRGIRVWKILDLYEHFNAHIRNRNMYYLEPNIVRPLTAGVKLSFSELIGPDQVEWFVSHWWGTSVATYCSALKRHAYEVKVKESGGTSRDTFTSAMAKGDQSWSNTTYWICTFSNNQYKIAEELGGGEHTESSFYKALHSDGLKGTCMILDEMTMPLMRSWCLFELLQTIELEEKSQKEMRPFGGLLFCTSVGVLNYGSSTVEMSMKIGERLLTLSLRDAQATTDKDKQMIADLVQSSRGSFDEIDTTLRVHIRDALKACHQQVNTDFTSLFGRLPHDDTQTETTL
;
A
#
# COMPACT_ATOMS: atom_id res chain seq x y z
N VAL A 1 24.61 -0.66 53.86
CA VAL A 1 23.60 0.07 54.66
C VAL A 1 22.24 -0.06 53.97
N LEU A 2 21.16 -0.27 54.74
CA LEU A 2 19.80 -0.55 54.25
C LEU A 2 18.81 0.38 54.97
N ARG A 3 17.88 1.01 54.23
CA ARG A 3 16.70 1.72 54.76
C ARG A 3 15.48 0.80 54.71
N SER A 4 14.62 0.82 55.74
CA SER A 4 13.37 0.05 55.75
C SER A 4 12.20 0.78 56.44
N GLY A 5 11.22 1.25 55.65
CA GLY A 5 10.01 1.94 56.12
C GLY A 5 10.19 3.40 56.58
N GLY A 6 9.07 4.10 56.75
CA GLY A 6 8.98 5.51 57.20
C GLY A 6 7.98 6.33 56.37
N PHE A 7 7.50 7.45 56.92
CA PHE A 7 6.65 8.43 56.21
C PHE A 7 7.49 9.54 55.57
N ASP A 8 7.26 9.81 54.28
CA ASP A 8 7.66 10.97 53.45
C ASP A 8 8.95 11.71 53.88
N GLY A 9 10.10 11.30 53.32
CA GLY A 9 11.35 12.05 53.50
C GLY A 9 12.61 11.46 52.85
N ASN A 10 13.56 12.34 52.53
CA ASN A 10 14.91 11.97 52.06
C ASN A 10 15.89 11.86 53.24
N ILE A 11 16.83 10.91 53.18
CA ILE A 11 17.84 10.66 54.22
C ILE A 11 19.23 10.63 53.58
N THR A 12 20.23 11.19 54.25
CA THR A 12 21.66 11.07 53.89
C THR A 12 22.44 10.36 54.99
N VAL A 13 23.44 9.54 54.64
CA VAL A 13 24.22 8.69 55.57
C VAL A 13 25.72 8.73 55.24
N THR A 14 26.58 8.80 56.27
CA THR A 14 28.05 8.90 56.18
C THR A 14 28.78 8.03 57.22
N TYR A 15 30.12 7.99 57.14
CA TYR A 15 31.02 7.21 57.99
C TYR A 15 31.95 8.10 58.82
N GLN A 16 32.39 7.62 59.99
CA GLN A 16 33.39 8.26 60.85
C GLN A 16 34.35 7.21 61.44
N ILE A 17 35.67 7.47 61.42
CA ILE A 17 36.66 6.60 62.07
C ILE A 17 36.66 6.87 63.58
N LEU A 18 36.80 5.82 64.41
CA LEU A 18 36.80 5.93 65.86
C LEU A 18 38.22 5.84 66.46
N ASN A 19 38.45 6.62 67.52
CA ASN A 19 39.66 6.53 68.35
C ASN A 19 39.77 5.14 69.00
N GLY A 20 40.98 4.58 69.02
CA GLY A 20 41.24 3.19 69.43
C GLY A 20 41.68 2.27 68.27
N THR A 21 41.70 2.80 67.06
CA THR A 21 42.52 2.33 65.92
C THR A 21 44.01 2.58 66.24
N ASN A 22 44.89 1.58 66.10
CA ASN A 22 46.36 1.73 66.19
C ASN A 22 47.12 1.36 64.91
N ALA A 23 46.44 0.74 63.94
CA ALA A 23 46.88 0.71 62.55
C ALA A 23 46.74 2.14 61.94
N THR A 24 47.62 2.52 61.03
CA THR A 24 47.71 3.87 60.47
C THR A 24 47.03 3.95 59.10
N ALA A 25 46.23 5.00 58.85
CA ALA A 25 45.65 5.20 57.52
C ALA A 25 46.74 5.44 56.46
N ASP A 26 46.52 4.91 55.26
CA ASP A 26 47.38 4.88 54.08
C ASP A 26 48.77 4.20 54.25
N VAL A 27 49.06 3.64 55.43
CA VAL A 27 50.25 2.81 55.71
C VAL A 27 49.85 1.37 56.08
N ASP A 28 48.80 1.22 56.89
CA ASP A 28 48.22 -0.08 57.25
C ASP A 28 46.81 -0.27 56.63
N PHE A 29 46.04 0.78 56.26
CA PHE A 29 44.70 0.66 55.63
C PHE A 29 44.12 1.94 54.93
N ALA A 30 43.08 1.85 54.07
CA ALA A 30 42.41 3.02 53.41
C ALA A 30 40.88 2.85 53.14
N ILE A 31 40.10 3.94 52.94
CA ILE A 31 38.61 3.97 52.71
C ILE A 31 38.15 5.11 51.75
N ASN A 32 37.06 4.91 50.97
CA ASN A 32 36.39 5.91 50.10
C ASN A 32 35.37 6.83 50.86
N PRO A 33 35.34 8.17 50.67
CA PRO A 33 34.56 9.11 51.49
C PRO A 33 33.14 9.53 51.02
N ALA A 34 32.61 9.09 49.88
CA ALA A 34 31.35 9.64 49.33
C ALA A 34 30.08 9.33 50.18
N PRO A 35 29.12 10.27 50.35
CA PRO A 35 27.90 10.08 51.14
C PRO A 35 26.82 9.26 50.41
N MET A 36 26.03 8.49 51.16
CA MET A 36 24.93 7.65 50.66
C MET A 36 23.59 8.38 50.84
N ILE A 37 22.79 8.51 49.78
CA ILE A 37 21.50 9.23 49.81
C ILE A 37 20.34 8.27 49.47
N PHE A 38 19.23 8.38 50.20
CA PHE A 38 18.02 7.57 50.06
C PHE A 38 16.79 8.48 49.89
N ILE A 39 16.02 8.29 48.83
CA ILE A 39 14.92 9.19 48.41
C ILE A 39 13.58 8.44 48.47
N GLY A 40 12.59 9.03 49.15
CA GLY A 40 11.22 8.49 49.26
C GLY A 40 11.06 7.20 50.08
N ASP A 41 9.86 6.63 50.02
CA ASP A 41 9.29 5.79 51.08
C ASP A 41 9.47 4.28 50.86
N THR A 42 10.54 3.88 50.18
CA THR A 42 10.77 2.46 49.79
C THR A 42 12.11 1.92 50.28
N ASN A 43 12.11 0.63 50.64
CA ASN A 43 13.28 -0.05 51.19
C ASN A 43 14.42 -0.09 50.15
N SER A 44 15.64 0.30 50.53
CA SER A 44 16.72 0.60 49.59
C SER A 44 18.12 0.47 50.23
N VAL A 45 19.17 0.16 49.43
CA VAL A 45 20.51 -0.28 49.91
C VAL A 45 21.66 0.49 49.24
N GLN A 46 22.75 0.75 49.98
CA GLN A 46 24.01 1.40 49.53
C GLN A 46 25.26 0.78 50.22
N SER A 47 26.49 0.96 49.72
CA SER A 47 27.71 0.25 50.17
C SER A 47 29.07 0.96 49.89
N GLN A 48 30.11 0.65 50.70
CA GLN A 48 31.48 1.25 50.67
C GLN A 48 32.62 0.18 50.76
N MET A 49 33.91 0.55 50.65
CA MET A 49 35.08 -0.35 50.46
C MET A 49 36.34 0.05 51.29
N MET A 50 37.24 -0.92 51.59
CA MET A 50 38.44 -0.78 52.47
C MET A 50 39.60 -1.78 52.12
N ILE A 51 40.87 -1.51 52.49
CA ILE A 51 42.13 -2.26 52.10
C ILE A 51 43.15 -2.37 53.29
N PHE A 52 44.15 -3.29 53.29
CA PHE A 52 45.20 -3.53 54.33
C PHE A 52 46.65 -3.78 53.79
N MET A 53 47.73 -3.70 54.62
CA MET A 53 49.18 -3.86 54.23
C MET A 53 50.08 -4.59 55.29
N ASN A 54 51.35 -4.97 54.95
CA ASN A 54 52.33 -5.68 55.82
C ASN A 54 53.83 -5.37 55.47
N ASN A 55 54.83 -5.65 56.33
CA ASN A 55 56.28 -5.41 56.07
C ASN A 55 57.26 -6.49 56.63
N ASN A 56 58.58 -6.31 56.42
CA ASN A 56 59.67 -7.28 56.68
C ASN A 56 60.53 -6.96 57.93
N VAL A 57 60.12 -6.05 58.80
CA VAL A 57 60.74 -5.86 60.13
C VAL A 57 59.90 -6.61 61.15
N TRP A 58 60.54 -7.23 62.14
CA TRP A 58 59.84 -7.92 63.22
C TRP A 58 58.95 -6.93 64.01
N GLU A 59 57.62 -7.01 63.79
CA GLU A 59 56.61 -6.09 64.34
C GLU A 59 55.50 -6.81 65.12
N PRO A 60 54.90 -6.15 66.14
CA PRO A 60 53.74 -6.66 66.89
C PRO A 60 52.37 -6.26 66.28
N ASP A 61 51.30 -6.92 66.74
CA ASP A 61 49.91 -6.85 66.25
C ASP A 61 49.25 -5.44 66.22
N LYS A 62 48.35 -5.17 65.24
CA LYS A 62 47.62 -3.88 65.03
C LYS A 62 46.11 -4.04 64.74
N VAL A 63 45.29 -2.98 64.93
CA VAL A 63 43.79 -2.97 64.86
C VAL A 63 43.17 -1.62 64.39
N ILE A 64 41.91 -1.63 63.89
CA ILE A 64 41.12 -0.47 63.38
C ILE A 64 39.70 -0.42 64.00
N LYS A 65 39.00 0.73 64.01
CA LYS A 65 37.61 0.94 64.51
C LYS A 65 36.78 2.00 63.71
N LEU A 66 35.48 1.76 63.44
CA LEU A 66 34.59 2.64 62.61
C LEU A 66 33.18 2.95 63.21
N ARG A 67 32.46 3.96 62.68
CA ARG A 67 31.05 4.35 62.97
C ARG A 67 30.23 4.86 61.74
N LEU A 68 28.89 4.73 61.77
CA LEU A 68 27.89 5.36 60.84
C LEU A 68 27.12 6.56 61.46
N VAL A 69 26.66 7.51 60.62
CA VAL A 69 25.83 8.70 61.00
C VAL A 69 24.79 9.03 59.91
N ALA A 70 23.63 9.62 60.25
CA ALA A 70 22.58 9.99 59.29
C ALA A 70 21.89 11.35 59.55
N GLU A 71 21.22 11.91 58.54
CA GLU A 71 20.34 13.09 58.63
C GLU A 71 18.99 12.85 57.90
N PRO A 72 17.83 13.18 58.51
CA PRO A 72 17.66 13.54 59.92
C PRO A 72 18.05 12.38 60.86
N PRO A 73 18.69 12.66 62.02
CA PRO A 73 19.38 11.65 62.82
C PRO A 73 18.44 10.60 63.45
N GLU A 74 17.16 10.95 63.61
CA GLU A 74 16.08 10.06 64.09
C GLU A 74 15.87 8.81 63.20
N ALA A 75 16.42 8.79 61.98
CA ALA A 75 16.24 7.71 61.03
C ALA A 75 17.34 6.62 61.06
N LEU A 76 18.25 6.63 62.03
CA LEU A 76 19.28 5.61 62.23
C LEU A 76 19.08 4.85 63.55
N ASP A 77 19.14 3.52 63.51
CA ASP A 77 19.25 2.70 64.71
C ASP A 77 20.70 2.73 65.23
N GLU A 78 20.94 3.47 66.32
CA GLU A 78 22.28 3.61 66.91
C GLU A 78 22.92 2.29 67.35
N SER A 79 22.13 1.23 67.58
CA SER A 79 22.64 -0.04 68.12
C SER A 79 23.49 -0.85 67.13
N LEU A 80 23.46 -0.53 65.82
CA LEU A 80 24.08 -1.31 64.75
C LEU A 80 25.22 -0.57 64.00
N ALA A 81 25.95 0.33 64.69
CA ALA A 81 26.77 1.33 64.01
C ALA A 81 28.32 1.12 63.89
N THR A 82 29.01 0.07 64.39
CA THR A 82 30.53 0.04 64.62
C THR A 82 31.33 -1.34 64.44
N LEU A 83 32.71 -1.44 64.24
CA LEU A 83 33.52 -2.65 63.70
C LEU A 83 35.17 -2.76 63.83
N ASP A 84 35.97 -3.95 63.87
CA ASP A 84 37.52 -4.23 64.19
C ASP A 84 38.46 -5.44 63.51
N VAL A 85 39.89 -5.60 63.63
CA VAL A 85 40.96 -6.68 63.09
C VAL A 85 42.49 -6.90 63.75
N TRP A 86 43.50 -7.86 63.41
CA TRP A 86 44.93 -8.26 64.05
C TRP A 86 46.19 -9.05 63.26
N ILE A 87 47.53 -9.27 63.72
CA ILE A 87 48.86 -9.90 63.05
C ILE A 87 50.26 -10.36 63.87
N ARG A 88 51.32 -11.25 63.47
CA ARG A 88 52.76 -11.58 64.13
C ARG A 88 53.95 -12.59 63.52
N ASP A 89 55.24 -12.84 64.08
CA ASP A 89 56.56 -13.64 63.58
C ASP A 89 57.86 -14.12 64.54
N ASP A 90 58.94 -15.02 64.22
CA ASP A 90 60.37 -15.38 64.90
C ASP A 90 61.53 -16.52 64.38
N GLY A 91 62.87 -16.73 64.88
CA GLY A 91 64.04 -17.79 64.47
C GLY A 91 65.61 -17.94 65.09
N ASP A 92 66.62 -18.93 64.75
CA ASP A 92 68.12 -19.25 65.30
C ASP A 92 69.34 -20.11 64.51
N ALA A 93 70.71 -20.33 64.92
CA ALA A 93 71.91 -21.02 64.12
C ALA A 93 73.50 -21.59 64.46
N GLY A 94 73.99 -22.85 64.88
CA GLY A 94 75.21 -23.80 64.51
C GLY A 94 76.69 -24.22 65.12
N ARG A 95 77.49 -25.23 64.53
CA ARG A 95 79.06 -25.55 64.49
C ARG A 95 79.78 -26.61 63.41
N PHE A 96 80.78 -26.34 62.47
CA PHE A 96 81.29 -26.90 61.06
C PHE A 96 81.85 -28.36 60.57
N LEU A 97 81.89 -28.71 59.22
CA LEU A 97 82.50 -29.85 58.35
C LEU A 97 82.46 -29.70 56.74
N VAL A 98 83.27 -30.39 55.86
CA VAL A 98 83.33 -30.25 54.32
C VAL A 98 83.75 -31.53 53.49
N PRO A 99 83.34 -31.75 52.19
CA PRO A 99 83.83 -32.81 51.25
C PRO A 99 84.91 -32.39 50.20
N HIS A 100 85.68 -33.35 49.68
CA HIS A 100 86.92 -33.14 48.88
C HIS A 100 86.77 -32.86 47.37
N MET A 101 85.93 -33.63 46.65
CA MET A 101 85.70 -33.51 45.21
C MET A 101 84.25 -33.86 44.86
N THR A 102 83.65 -33.10 43.95
CA THR A 102 82.28 -33.31 43.45
C THR A 102 82.24 -33.29 41.92
N TRP A 103 81.39 -34.11 41.32
CA TRP A 103 81.13 -34.16 39.88
C TRP A 103 79.76 -33.55 39.56
N VAL A 104 79.68 -32.78 38.47
CA VAL A 104 78.45 -32.14 38.00
C VAL A 104 78.30 -32.33 36.48
N SER A 105 77.09 -32.65 36.04
CA SER A 105 76.67 -32.63 34.63
C SER A 105 75.43 -31.76 34.46
N GLU A 106 75.17 -31.26 33.25
CA GLU A 106 73.93 -30.53 32.95
C GLU A 106 72.68 -31.40 33.18
N THR A 107 72.75 -32.69 32.80
CA THR A 107 71.71 -33.72 33.04
C THR A 107 71.41 -34.01 34.52
N SER A 108 72.18 -33.47 35.47
CA SER A 108 71.90 -33.65 36.92
C SER A 108 70.72 -32.80 37.41
N LEU A 109 70.25 -31.85 36.60
CA LEU A 109 69.26 -30.82 37.00
C LEU A 109 67.81 -31.14 36.59
N GLU A 110 67.56 -32.17 35.77
CA GLU A 110 66.25 -32.38 35.14
C GLU A 110 65.17 -33.06 36.01
N SER A 111 65.45 -33.35 37.30
CA SER A 111 64.60 -34.25 38.09
C SER A 111 64.11 -33.73 39.45
N GLU A 112 63.56 -32.51 39.51
CA GLU A 112 62.32 -32.23 40.26
C GLU A 112 61.73 -30.84 39.92
N ALA A 113 60.49 -30.57 40.32
CA ALA A 113 59.72 -29.43 39.83
C ALA A 113 60.17 -28.08 40.43
N ILE A 114 60.74 -27.21 39.60
CA ILE A 114 61.26 -25.90 40.00
C ILE A 114 60.13 -24.98 40.50
N SER A 115 60.38 -24.38 41.67
CA SER A 115 59.71 -23.15 42.10
C SER A 115 60.73 -22.02 42.16
N TYR A 116 60.31 -20.76 42.12
CA TYR A 116 61.24 -19.61 42.03
C TYR A 116 62.14 -19.36 43.26
N ASN A 117 62.07 -20.21 44.29
CA ASN A 117 63.15 -20.31 45.27
C ASN A 117 64.23 -21.24 44.72
N ILE A 118 65.49 -20.78 44.71
CA ILE A 118 66.65 -21.68 44.69
C ILE A 118 66.59 -22.47 46.00
N SER A 119 65.94 -23.63 45.96
CA SER A 119 65.85 -24.51 47.11
C SER A 119 67.24 -25.03 47.45
N ASN A 120 67.36 -25.64 48.62
CA ASN A 120 68.63 -26.26 49.01
C ASN A 120 69.06 -27.37 48.02
N GLU A 121 68.15 -28.00 47.28
CA GLU A 121 68.47 -29.17 46.44
C GLU A 121 69.40 -28.91 45.24
N SER A 122 69.44 -27.72 44.62
CA SER A 122 70.36 -27.46 43.47
C SER A 122 71.83 -27.20 43.88
N CYS A 123 72.25 -27.67 45.05
CA CYS A 123 73.58 -27.47 45.58
C CYS A 123 74.59 -28.51 45.07
N ALA A 124 75.67 -28.05 44.41
CA ALA A 124 76.80 -28.90 44.04
C ALA A 124 77.63 -29.31 45.28
N THR A 125 78.08 -28.36 46.10
CA THR A 125 78.93 -28.67 47.28
C THR A 125 78.36 -28.12 48.58
N TRP A 126 78.17 -29.05 49.51
CA TRP A 126 77.64 -28.85 50.86
C TRP A 126 78.73 -28.68 51.92
N ILE A 127 78.55 -27.73 52.83
CA ILE A 127 79.33 -27.62 54.06
C ILE A 127 78.38 -27.91 55.24
N SER A 128 78.72 -28.89 56.07
CA SER A 128 77.90 -29.26 57.25
C SER A 128 78.32 -28.43 58.47
N ARG A 129 77.43 -28.26 59.44
CA ARG A 129 77.71 -27.53 60.69
C ARG A 129 77.35 -28.40 61.91
N ASP A 130 77.93 -29.60 61.97
CA ASP A 130 77.81 -30.65 62.99
C ASP A 130 78.26 -30.27 64.43
N GLY A 131 77.33 -29.80 65.27
CA GLY A 131 77.50 -29.76 66.72
C GLY A 131 76.59 -28.73 67.41
N LEU A 132 76.01 -29.13 68.55
CA LEU A 132 75.23 -28.23 69.39
C LEU A 132 76.16 -27.46 70.33
N SER A 133 76.48 -26.22 69.98
CA SER A 133 77.21 -25.28 70.82
C SER A 133 76.82 -23.85 70.51
N SER A 134 76.55 -23.04 71.53
CA SER A 134 76.40 -21.60 71.37
C SER A 134 77.70 -20.97 70.87
N GLY A 135 77.60 -20.11 69.87
CA GLY A 135 78.68 -19.35 69.26
C GLY A 135 78.48 -19.17 67.76
N ILE A 136 78.28 -17.91 67.33
CA ILE A 136 78.39 -17.49 65.94
C ILE A 136 79.72 -17.99 65.35
N ALA A 137 79.70 -18.64 64.17
CA ALA A 137 80.93 -18.87 63.39
C ALA A 137 80.68 -18.79 61.87
N GLY A 138 81.57 -18.10 61.17
CA GLY A 138 81.52 -17.88 59.73
C GLY A 138 82.63 -18.60 58.97
N LEU A 139 82.32 -19.08 57.75
CA LEU A 139 83.27 -19.73 56.85
C LEU A 139 83.20 -19.13 55.44
N GLN A 140 84.28 -18.49 55.00
CA GLN A 140 84.43 -17.95 53.65
C GLN A 140 84.81 -19.04 52.66
N VAL A 141 84.27 -18.94 51.43
CA VAL A 141 84.61 -19.75 50.26
C VAL A 141 85.15 -18.82 49.17
N GLU A 142 86.23 -19.19 48.49
CA GLU A 142 86.85 -18.38 47.42
C GLU A 142 87.31 -19.30 46.27
N LEU A 143 87.12 -18.89 45.00
CA LEU A 143 87.67 -19.62 43.84
C LEU A 143 89.20 -19.45 43.79
N GLN A 144 89.92 -20.54 43.51
CA GLN A 144 91.38 -20.57 43.41
C GLN A 144 91.86 -21.38 42.19
N ASN A 145 93.12 -21.17 41.80
CA ASN A 145 93.72 -21.86 40.66
C ASN A 145 93.96 -23.36 40.97
N CYS A 146 93.31 -24.25 40.24
CA CYS A 146 93.39 -25.70 40.42
C CYS A 146 94.83 -26.25 40.46
N ALA A 147 95.72 -25.77 39.58
CA ALA A 147 97.10 -26.24 39.50
C ALA A 147 97.94 -25.95 40.77
N VAL A 148 97.44 -25.11 41.68
CA VAL A 148 98.02 -24.85 43.01
C VAL A 148 97.22 -25.52 44.13
N ALA A 149 95.90 -25.63 43.98
CA ALA A 149 94.99 -26.10 45.03
C ALA A 149 94.86 -27.63 45.11
N ILE A 150 94.66 -28.32 43.96
CA ILE A 150 94.46 -29.79 43.85
C ILE A 150 95.13 -30.30 42.55
N PRO A 151 96.36 -30.85 42.61
CA PRO A 151 97.16 -31.18 41.42
C PRO A 151 96.64 -32.31 40.53
N GLU A 152 95.65 -33.08 40.95
CA GLU A 152 95.03 -34.14 40.14
C GLU A 152 94.21 -33.61 38.95
N VAL A 153 93.70 -32.37 39.04
CA VAL A 153 92.91 -31.71 37.98
C VAL A 153 93.84 -31.21 36.87
N ARG A 154 93.67 -31.70 35.63
CA ARG A 154 94.61 -31.47 34.52
C ARG A 154 94.20 -30.39 33.52
N ASP A 155 92.94 -30.40 33.14
CA ASP A 155 92.33 -29.46 32.20
C ASP A 155 91.40 -28.52 33.01
N HIS A 156 91.16 -27.29 32.53
CA HIS A 156 90.68 -26.18 33.39
C HIS A 156 89.60 -25.34 32.70
N ALA A 157 88.40 -25.33 33.27
CA ALA A 157 87.25 -24.60 32.73
C ALA A 157 87.50 -23.09 32.71
N THR A 158 87.05 -22.42 31.65
CA THR A 158 87.27 -20.99 31.42
C THR A 158 85.98 -20.17 31.50
N TYR A 159 86.10 -19.02 32.16
CA TYR A 159 84.99 -18.13 32.45
C TYR A 159 84.34 -17.57 31.17
N VAL A 160 83.03 -17.39 31.19
CA VAL A 160 82.14 -17.04 30.06
C VAL A 160 82.00 -18.14 29.00
N LYS A 161 83.08 -18.82 28.60
CA LYS A 161 82.95 -19.92 27.62
C LYS A 161 82.21 -21.11 28.20
N ASP A 162 82.72 -21.64 29.32
CA ASP A 162 82.36 -22.99 29.79
C ASP A 162 81.52 -22.91 31.08
N PHE A 163 81.72 -21.82 31.84
CA PHE A 163 80.92 -21.50 33.02
C PHE A 163 80.83 -19.99 33.30
N LEU A 164 79.80 -19.58 34.03
CA LEU A 164 79.66 -18.27 34.68
C LEU A 164 79.44 -18.45 36.18
N TYR A 165 79.96 -17.53 37.01
CA TYR A 165 79.86 -17.56 38.46
C TYR A 165 80.00 -16.15 39.09
N ASN A 166 79.78 -16.03 40.39
CA ASN A 166 80.04 -14.81 41.18
C ASN A 166 81.40 -14.85 41.92
N GLU A 167 82.18 -13.78 41.78
CA GLU A 167 83.48 -13.64 42.45
C GLU A 167 83.40 -13.47 43.98
N GLN A 168 82.21 -13.19 44.53
CA GLN A 168 81.98 -12.96 45.95
C GLN A 168 80.81 -13.79 46.46
N SER A 169 81.10 -14.74 47.36
CA SER A 169 80.15 -15.05 48.43
C SER A 169 80.50 -14.19 49.65
N GLU A 170 79.51 -13.85 50.44
CA GLU A 170 79.71 -13.52 51.85
C GLU A 170 80.17 -14.79 52.61
N PRO A 171 80.69 -14.68 53.84
CA PRO A 171 81.03 -15.86 54.62
C PRO A 171 79.74 -16.59 54.98
N LEU A 172 79.71 -17.92 54.82
CA LEU A 172 78.60 -18.73 55.31
C LEU A 172 78.53 -18.60 56.83
N ILE A 173 77.57 -17.82 57.36
CA ILE A 173 77.44 -17.61 58.80
C ILE A 173 76.47 -18.60 59.44
N TRP A 174 77.05 -19.35 60.36
CA TRP A 174 76.43 -20.07 61.44
C TRP A 174 76.06 -19.09 62.59
N GLU A 175 74.87 -18.47 62.65
CA GLU A 175 74.48 -17.43 63.65
C GLU A 175 73.87 -17.93 65.01
N ASP A 176 74.62 -18.71 65.81
CA ASP A 176 74.31 -19.21 67.17
C ASP A 176 73.05 -20.14 67.36
N GLY A 177 73.21 -21.48 67.49
CA GLY A 177 72.09 -22.45 67.71
C GLY A 177 72.02 -23.71 66.79
N GLU A 178 71.35 -23.63 65.63
CA GLU A 178 71.18 -24.63 64.52
C GLU A 178 72.42 -25.39 63.94
N SER A 179 72.63 -26.66 64.29
CA SER A 179 73.59 -27.50 63.54
C SER A 179 72.98 -28.02 62.22
N GLY A 180 73.69 -27.89 61.09
CA GLY A 180 73.14 -28.30 59.79
C GLY A 180 73.96 -27.90 58.56
N ARG A 181 73.57 -28.36 57.37
CA ARG A 181 74.27 -28.08 56.10
C ARG A 181 73.83 -26.77 55.48
N LYS A 182 74.79 -25.96 55.02
CA LYS A 182 74.58 -24.81 54.12
C LYS A 182 75.35 -25.02 52.83
N CYS A 183 74.81 -24.50 51.74
CA CYS A 183 75.37 -24.70 50.40
C CYS A 183 76.53 -23.72 50.17
N ALA A 184 77.69 -24.23 49.78
CA ALA A 184 78.84 -23.39 49.43
C ALA A 184 78.90 -23.06 47.94
N VAL A 185 78.55 -24.03 47.10
CA VAL A 185 78.52 -23.90 45.64
C VAL A 185 77.21 -24.47 45.13
N ALA A 186 76.35 -23.62 44.57
CA ALA A 186 75.08 -23.96 43.97
C ALA A 186 75.16 -23.97 42.43
N LEU A 187 74.21 -24.64 41.79
CA LEU A 187 74.03 -24.63 40.35
C LEU A 187 72.81 -23.79 39.99
N LEU A 188 72.97 -22.92 38.99
CA LEU A 188 71.88 -22.15 38.40
C LEU A 188 71.28 -22.95 37.23
N THR A 189 69.96 -23.07 37.22
CA THR A 189 69.21 -23.53 36.04
C THR A 189 69.13 -22.41 35.00
N GLN A 190 68.89 -22.76 33.73
CA GLN A 190 68.79 -21.78 32.64
C GLN A 190 67.75 -20.69 32.94
N GLU A 191 66.57 -21.06 33.46
CA GLU A 191 65.50 -20.12 33.83
C GLU A 191 65.93 -19.10 34.89
N ALA A 192 66.81 -19.48 35.82
CA ALA A 192 67.37 -18.57 36.83
C ALA A 192 68.34 -17.55 36.20
N VAL A 193 69.15 -17.97 35.22
CA VAL A 193 70.06 -17.09 34.48
C VAL A 193 69.27 -16.10 33.62
N GLU A 194 68.20 -16.55 32.96
CA GLU A 194 67.31 -15.67 32.19
C GLU A 194 66.62 -14.62 33.08
N ALA A 195 66.21 -14.98 34.30
CA ALA A 195 65.67 -14.03 35.28
C ALA A 195 66.71 -12.99 35.75
N ILE A 196 67.97 -13.39 35.94
CA ILE A 196 69.08 -12.47 36.27
C ILE A 196 69.32 -11.49 35.11
N ILE A 197 69.45 -11.99 33.88
CA ILE A 197 69.82 -11.19 32.70
C ILE A 197 68.70 -10.25 32.24
N PHE A 198 67.45 -10.75 32.15
CA PHE A 198 66.35 -9.99 31.54
C PHE A 198 65.38 -9.35 32.55
N GLN A 199 65.35 -9.82 33.79
CA GLN A 199 64.46 -9.27 34.84
C GLN A 199 65.23 -8.54 35.95
N GLY A 200 66.57 -8.50 35.89
CA GLY A 200 67.42 -7.79 36.84
C GLY A 200 67.46 -8.43 38.23
N PHE A 201 67.17 -9.73 38.32
CA PHE A 201 67.19 -10.45 39.58
C PHE A 201 68.62 -10.52 40.16
N ILE A 202 68.78 -10.17 41.44
CA ILE A 202 70.08 -10.25 42.13
C ILE A 202 70.10 -11.56 42.95
N PRO A 203 70.96 -12.53 42.59
CA PRO A 203 71.07 -13.79 43.33
C PRO A 203 71.61 -13.60 44.77
N PRO A 204 71.27 -14.50 45.72
CA PRO A 204 71.51 -14.30 47.16
C PRO A 204 72.98 -14.52 47.54
N THR A 205 73.67 -13.43 47.90
CA THR A 205 75.13 -13.30 48.09
C THR A 205 75.80 -14.22 49.13
N ASP A 206 75.06 -15.07 49.84
CA ASP A 206 75.59 -15.92 50.92
C ASP A 206 76.42 -17.13 50.45
N ARG A 207 76.45 -17.41 49.14
CA ARG A 207 77.12 -18.58 48.54
C ARG A 207 77.64 -18.28 47.12
N ILE A 208 78.42 -19.20 46.56
CA ILE A 208 78.80 -19.17 45.15
C ILE A 208 77.74 -19.91 44.33
N TRP A 209 77.35 -19.38 43.17
CA TRP A 209 76.50 -20.08 42.19
C TRP A 209 77.25 -20.19 40.87
N ILE A 210 77.07 -21.30 40.16
CA ILE A 210 77.70 -21.59 38.89
C ILE A 210 76.62 -21.95 37.87
N TRP A 211 76.69 -21.35 36.68
CA TRP A 211 75.99 -21.83 35.49
C TRP A 211 77.01 -22.46 34.54
N ILE A 212 76.66 -23.60 33.94
CA ILE A 212 77.46 -24.27 32.90
C ILE A 212 76.92 -23.79 31.55
N ASN A 213 77.80 -23.43 30.62
CA ASN A 213 77.42 -22.89 29.32
C ASN A 213 77.69 -23.93 28.21
N ALA A 214 76.63 -24.59 27.74
CA ALA A 214 76.71 -25.58 26.67
C ALA A 214 77.00 -24.91 25.31
N ASP A 215 78.29 -24.74 25.01
CA ASP A 215 78.85 -24.20 23.75
C ASP A 215 78.53 -25.10 22.53
N GLY A 216 78.15 -26.36 22.77
CA GLY A 216 77.71 -27.31 21.74
C GLY A 216 78.84 -28.12 21.11
N LYS A 217 80.06 -28.04 21.65
CA LYS A 217 81.20 -28.90 21.29
C LYS A 217 81.44 -29.94 22.38
N LEU A 218 81.83 -31.14 21.96
CA LEU A 218 82.25 -32.20 22.89
C LEU A 218 83.66 -31.91 23.41
N GLU A 219 83.76 -31.22 24.56
CA GLU A 219 85.02 -30.95 25.25
C GLU A 219 85.36 -32.09 26.26
N ARG A 220 86.21 -31.88 27.27
CA ARG A 220 86.65 -32.93 28.22
C ARG A 220 86.34 -32.55 29.67
N ASP A 221 86.43 -33.51 30.58
CA ASP A 221 86.32 -33.34 32.03
C ASP A 221 87.25 -32.21 32.55
N GLU A 222 86.68 -31.03 32.79
CA GLU A 222 87.41 -29.84 33.25
C GLU A 222 86.99 -29.42 34.67
N GLY A 223 87.92 -28.82 35.43
CA GLY A 223 87.73 -28.57 36.87
C GLY A 223 87.83 -27.13 37.34
N LEU A 224 87.07 -26.85 38.41
CA LEU A 224 87.04 -25.61 39.18
C LEU A 224 87.41 -25.91 40.64
N CYS A 225 88.25 -25.09 41.27
CA CYS A 225 88.80 -25.38 42.59
C CYS A 225 88.62 -24.20 43.56
N PHE A 226 88.37 -24.51 44.83
CA PHE A 226 87.95 -23.54 45.85
C PHE A 226 88.78 -23.71 47.12
N GLY A 227 89.04 -22.59 47.81
CA GLY A 227 89.69 -22.54 49.12
C GLY A 227 88.76 -22.00 50.22
N LEU A 228 89.08 -22.29 51.47
CA LEU A 228 88.22 -22.07 52.64
C LEU A 228 88.95 -21.39 53.81
N THR A 229 88.35 -20.32 54.34
CA THR A 229 88.90 -19.53 55.45
C THR A 229 87.86 -19.26 56.53
N VAL A 230 88.15 -19.60 57.80
CA VAL A 230 87.26 -19.27 58.93
C VAL A 230 87.31 -17.77 59.20
N THR A 231 86.16 -17.09 59.21
CA THR A 231 86.05 -15.63 59.35
C THR A 231 85.51 -15.18 60.70
N ASN A 232 84.72 -16.02 61.38
CA ASN A 232 84.13 -15.71 62.67
C ASN A 232 84.03 -16.97 63.54
N GLY A 233 84.00 -16.78 64.86
CA GLY A 233 83.88 -17.88 65.83
C GLY A 233 85.13 -18.77 65.95
N SER A 234 85.05 -19.78 66.82
CA SER A 234 86.16 -20.70 67.15
C SER A 234 85.97 -22.11 66.58
N ALA A 235 85.10 -22.27 65.58
CA ALA A 235 84.84 -23.56 64.95
C ALA A 235 85.94 -23.93 63.93
N ALA A 236 86.37 -25.19 63.95
CA ALA A 236 87.44 -25.72 63.10
C ALA A 236 86.91 -26.39 61.81
N VAL A 237 87.74 -26.40 60.77
CA VAL A 237 87.44 -26.94 59.43
C VAL A 237 88.33 -28.16 59.16
N GLN A 238 87.81 -29.17 58.46
CA GLN A 238 88.51 -30.45 58.24
C GLN A 238 89.45 -30.43 57.02
N GLU A 239 89.02 -29.84 55.90
CA GLU A 239 89.81 -29.67 54.68
C GLU A 239 89.73 -28.20 54.23
N GLN A 240 90.84 -27.66 53.70
CA GLN A 240 90.94 -26.24 53.35
C GLN A 240 90.65 -25.94 51.88
N ASN A 241 90.71 -26.93 50.99
CA ASN A 241 90.41 -26.80 49.56
C ASN A 241 89.51 -27.95 49.08
N PHE A 242 88.71 -27.72 48.04
CA PHE A 242 87.94 -28.75 47.32
C PHE A 242 87.81 -28.41 45.82
N ALA A 243 87.33 -29.35 45.00
CA ALA A 243 87.08 -29.13 43.56
C ALA A 243 85.72 -29.63 43.06
N VAL A 244 85.26 -29.04 41.95
CA VAL A 244 84.06 -29.38 41.19
C VAL A 244 84.45 -29.64 39.74
N LEU A 245 83.94 -30.72 39.13
CA LEU A 245 84.26 -31.15 37.76
C LEU A 245 83.02 -31.10 36.85
N LEU A 246 83.19 -30.66 35.60
CA LEU A 246 82.13 -30.36 34.62
C LEU A 246 82.13 -31.32 33.41
N TYR A 247 81.00 -31.40 32.68
CA TYR A 247 80.82 -32.28 31.52
C TYR A 247 79.74 -31.77 30.52
N ASP A 248 80.10 -31.58 29.24
CA ASP A 248 79.20 -31.32 28.09
C ASP A 248 79.07 -32.59 27.22
N SER A 249 77.95 -32.75 26.51
CA SER A 249 77.58 -33.95 25.74
C SER A 249 77.43 -33.77 24.22
N GLY A 250 77.21 -32.54 23.72
CA GLY A 250 77.16 -32.21 22.28
C GLY A 250 76.01 -32.83 21.44
N LEU A 251 75.64 -32.19 20.32
CA LEU A 251 74.54 -32.63 19.44
C LEU A 251 74.88 -32.52 17.93
N ASP A 252 74.72 -33.62 17.19
CA ASP A 252 74.97 -33.71 15.73
C ASP A 252 73.82 -33.09 14.90
N GLY A 253 74.15 -32.15 13.99
CA GLY A 253 73.21 -31.56 13.03
C GLY A 253 73.33 -32.14 11.61
N GLY A 254 72.21 -32.48 10.95
CA GLY A 254 72.27 -32.95 9.55
C GLY A 254 71.07 -33.70 8.97
N GLY A 255 69.83 -33.35 9.30
CA GLY A 255 68.64 -34.08 8.82
C GLY A 255 68.39 -33.94 7.31
N ARG A 256 68.12 -35.05 6.61
CA ARG A 256 67.53 -35.05 5.25
C ARG A 256 66.05 -35.45 5.30
N ILE A 257 65.18 -34.53 4.96
CA ILE A 257 63.72 -34.66 5.11
C ILE A 257 63.06 -34.78 3.73
N ARG A 258 62.01 -35.59 3.62
CA ARG A 258 61.19 -35.73 2.40
C ARG A 258 59.75 -35.38 2.73
N CYS A 259 59.27 -34.27 2.19
CA CYS A 259 57.88 -33.87 2.28
C CYS A 259 57.13 -34.25 1.00
N VAL A 260 55.83 -34.52 1.12
CA VAL A 260 54.92 -34.55 -0.03
C VAL A 260 53.92 -33.40 0.14
N ARG A 261 53.75 -32.61 -0.92
CA ARG A 261 52.96 -31.38 -0.91
C ARG A 261 51.50 -31.67 -0.55
N GLY A 262 50.98 -31.03 0.50
CA GLY A 262 49.61 -31.25 0.99
C GLY A 262 49.44 -32.38 2.02
N LEU A 263 50.50 -33.13 2.34
CA LEU A 263 50.56 -33.95 3.56
C LEU A 263 51.26 -33.18 4.69
N ASP A 264 51.00 -33.58 5.93
CA ASP A 264 51.80 -33.14 7.08
C ASP A 264 53.26 -33.56 6.89
N CYS A 265 54.19 -32.62 7.13
CA CYS A 265 55.62 -32.86 7.07
C CYS A 265 56.25 -32.42 8.38
N VAL A 266 56.22 -33.33 9.35
CA VAL A 266 56.74 -33.11 10.69
C VAL A 266 58.24 -33.33 10.71
N MET A 267 58.99 -32.29 11.06
CA MET A 267 60.37 -32.38 11.52
C MET A 267 60.36 -32.52 13.04
N ASP A 268 61.08 -33.52 13.54
CA ASP A 268 61.43 -33.60 14.96
C ASP A 268 62.69 -32.79 15.22
N MET A 269 62.66 -31.95 16.25
CA MET A 269 63.71 -31.02 16.64
C MET A 269 64.05 -31.10 18.14
N SER A 270 63.55 -32.11 18.87
CA SER A 270 63.82 -32.30 20.30
C SER A 270 65.31 -32.34 20.64
N ASN A 271 66.13 -32.89 19.74
CA ASN A 271 67.57 -33.09 19.92
C ASN A 271 68.38 -31.96 19.24
N SER A 272 67.93 -30.71 19.37
CA SER A 272 68.65 -29.54 18.85
C SER A 272 68.57 -28.38 19.85
N SER A 273 69.63 -27.57 19.93
CA SER A 273 69.70 -26.37 20.78
C SER A 273 68.81 -25.20 20.30
N ALA A 274 67.71 -25.53 19.59
CA ALA A 274 66.78 -24.60 18.96
C ALA A 274 65.86 -23.85 19.94
N LEU A 275 65.98 -24.05 21.26
CA LEU A 275 65.06 -23.49 22.26
C LEU A 275 65.11 -21.95 22.38
N MET A 276 66.21 -21.30 21.99
CA MET A 276 66.28 -19.83 21.90
C MET A 276 65.68 -19.24 20.61
N TYR A 277 65.23 -20.08 19.66
CA TYR A 277 64.90 -19.68 18.29
C TYR A 277 63.38 -19.64 18.12
N GLN A 278 62.77 -18.46 18.22
CA GLN A 278 61.30 -18.33 18.12
C GLN A 278 60.74 -18.61 16.72
N TYR A 279 61.59 -18.50 15.68
CA TYR A 279 61.17 -18.58 14.27
C TYR A 279 62.18 -19.39 13.44
N GLY A 280 61.68 -20.33 12.65
CA GLY A 280 62.41 -20.97 11.57
C GLY A 280 61.90 -20.54 10.20
N PHE A 281 62.70 -20.71 9.15
CA PHE A 281 62.29 -20.48 7.77
C PHE A 281 62.85 -21.50 6.77
N VAL A 282 62.22 -21.58 5.60
CA VAL A 282 62.57 -22.51 4.52
C VAL A 282 62.91 -21.71 3.26
N GLN A 283 64.11 -21.92 2.70
CA GLN A 283 64.60 -21.25 1.49
C GLN A 283 65.01 -22.26 0.39
N PRO A 284 64.92 -21.93 -0.91
CA PRO A 284 65.41 -22.79 -1.99
C PRO A 284 66.88 -23.19 -1.78
N SER A 285 67.21 -24.47 -1.95
CA SER A 285 68.57 -24.97 -1.70
C SER A 285 69.49 -24.69 -2.88
N VAL A 286 70.48 -23.82 -2.68
CA VAL A 286 71.51 -23.49 -3.68
C VAL A 286 72.85 -24.03 -3.18
N GLU A 287 73.59 -24.70 -4.06
CA GLU A 287 74.83 -25.41 -3.70
C GLU A 287 75.90 -24.43 -3.19
N GLY A 288 76.26 -24.55 -1.91
CA GLY A 288 77.20 -23.66 -1.22
C GLY A 288 76.61 -22.38 -0.61
N ALA A 289 75.30 -22.19 -0.61
CA ALA A 289 74.65 -21.06 0.04
C ALA A 289 74.31 -21.31 1.52
N ASN A 290 74.71 -20.39 2.39
CA ASN A 290 74.28 -20.38 3.80
C ASN A 290 72.82 -19.90 3.94
N CYS A 291 72.25 -20.06 5.14
CA CYS A 291 70.99 -19.40 5.50
C CYS A 291 71.11 -17.87 5.41
N LEU A 292 70.07 -17.22 4.88
CA LEU A 292 69.97 -15.75 4.88
C LEU A 292 70.02 -15.16 6.31
N PRO A 293 70.54 -13.93 6.48
CA PRO A 293 70.41 -13.18 7.73
C PRO A 293 68.95 -12.99 8.12
N CYS A 294 68.65 -13.10 9.42
CA CYS A 294 67.28 -12.98 9.92
C CYS A 294 66.63 -11.62 9.64
N ASP A 295 67.43 -10.54 9.62
CA ASP A 295 66.96 -9.19 9.29
C ASP A 295 66.60 -9.03 7.79
N GLU A 296 67.19 -9.86 6.92
CA GLU A 296 66.82 -9.95 5.49
C GLU A 296 65.63 -10.89 5.27
N ALA A 297 65.47 -11.92 6.10
CA ALA A 297 64.34 -12.84 6.06
C ALA A 297 63.04 -12.23 6.64
N TYR A 298 63.15 -11.41 7.69
CA TYR A 298 62.08 -10.63 8.31
C TYR A 298 62.26 -9.13 7.98
N GLY A 299 62.08 -8.77 6.71
CA GLY A 299 62.31 -7.42 6.20
C GLY A 299 61.62 -6.32 7.01
N TYR A 300 62.41 -5.61 7.83
CA TYR A 300 61.91 -4.68 8.84
C TYR A 300 61.53 -3.31 8.26
N GLY A 301 60.39 -3.26 7.55
CA GLY A 301 59.63 -2.02 7.38
C GLY A 301 59.86 -1.18 6.12
N ASP A 302 60.43 -1.73 5.03
CA ASP A 302 60.34 -1.09 3.70
C ASP A 302 59.68 -2.01 2.66
N SER A 303 58.81 -1.40 1.84
CA SER A 303 57.77 -2.05 1.04
C SER A 303 58.21 -2.38 -0.40
N SER A 304 59.51 -2.65 -0.60
CA SER A 304 60.14 -2.76 -1.92
C SER A 304 60.82 -4.10 -2.22
N ALA A 305 60.95 -5.00 -1.25
CA ALA A 305 61.52 -6.33 -1.43
C ALA A 305 60.49 -7.34 -1.99
N ASN A 306 60.38 -7.43 -3.33
CA ASN A 306 59.61 -8.47 -4.01
C ASN A 306 60.31 -9.85 -3.92
N LEU A 307 60.31 -10.46 -2.73
CA LEU A 307 60.60 -11.87 -2.54
C LEU A 307 59.43 -12.71 -3.08
N SER A 308 59.72 -13.76 -3.84
CA SER A 308 58.68 -14.67 -4.35
C SER A 308 58.09 -15.53 -3.23
N SER A 309 56.83 -15.96 -3.37
CA SER A 309 56.17 -16.89 -2.44
C SER A 309 56.94 -18.22 -2.23
N ASP A 310 57.78 -18.61 -3.19
CA ASP A 310 58.68 -19.77 -3.11
C ASP A 310 59.93 -19.57 -2.23
N MET A 311 60.21 -18.37 -1.71
CA MET A 311 61.52 -18.05 -1.11
C MET A 311 61.59 -18.16 0.42
N ILE A 312 60.54 -17.79 1.16
CA ILE A 312 60.54 -17.78 2.63
C ILE A 312 59.14 -18.10 3.15
N SER A 313 58.98 -19.23 3.85
CA SER A 313 57.87 -19.43 4.79
C SER A 313 58.41 -19.47 6.20
N SER A 314 57.97 -18.56 7.05
CA SER A 314 58.21 -18.65 8.48
C SER A 314 57.36 -19.77 9.11
N PHE A 315 57.91 -20.43 10.11
CA PHE A 315 57.19 -21.36 10.97
C PHE A 315 57.56 -21.10 12.44
N ASN A 316 56.54 -21.09 13.30
CA ASN A 316 56.73 -21.04 14.75
C ASN A 316 56.98 -22.46 15.25
N LEU A 317 57.93 -22.62 16.17
CA LEU A 317 58.13 -23.87 16.89
C LEU A 317 57.09 -23.98 18.01
N THR A 318 56.35 -25.09 18.07
CA THR A 318 55.29 -25.31 19.08
C THR A 318 55.55 -26.59 19.86
N GLY A 319 55.97 -26.43 21.11
CA GLY A 319 56.24 -27.50 22.06
C GLY A 319 56.74 -26.96 23.39
N SER A 320 56.82 -27.80 24.42
CA SER A 320 57.73 -27.60 25.55
C SER A 320 59.10 -28.21 25.21
N ALA A 321 60.13 -27.92 26.02
CA ALA A 321 61.53 -28.24 25.72
C ALA A 321 61.81 -29.69 25.28
N THR A 322 61.00 -30.66 25.72
CA THR A 322 61.18 -32.09 25.40
C THR A 322 60.51 -32.57 24.11
N ASN A 323 59.69 -31.74 23.44
CA ASN A 323 58.93 -32.13 22.23
C ASN A 323 58.74 -30.96 21.26
N LEU A 324 59.82 -30.48 20.62
CA LEU A 324 59.72 -29.52 19.51
C LEU A 324 59.42 -30.24 18.19
N LEU A 325 58.17 -30.19 17.74
CA LEU A 325 57.74 -30.72 16.45
C LEU A 325 57.35 -29.58 15.49
N ALA A 326 58.07 -29.44 14.38
CA ALA A 326 57.77 -28.46 13.33
C ALA A 326 57.02 -29.12 12.17
N ASN A 327 55.69 -28.96 12.08
CA ASN A 327 54.92 -29.42 10.93
C ASN A 327 54.90 -28.37 9.81
N LEU A 328 55.76 -28.55 8.82
CA LEU A 328 55.87 -27.66 7.66
C LEU A 328 54.77 -27.90 6.60
N GLY A 329 54.02 -29.00 6.70
CA GLY A 329 53.13 -29.49 5.63
C GLY A 329 52.04 -28.51 5.18
N MET A 330 51.48 -27.75 6.12
CA MET A 330 50.49 -26.70 5.85
C MET A 330 51.10 -25.49 5.13
N SER A 331 52.25 -24.99 5.58
CA SER A 331 52.93 -23.82 4.98
C SER A 331 53.49 -24.15 3.58
N LEU A 332 53.92 -25.39 3.36
CA LEU A 332 54.45 -25.86 2.07
C LEU A 332 53.37 -26.21 1.03
N LYS A 333 52.07 -26.00 1.34
CA LYS A 333 50.98 -26.20 0.38
C LYS A 333 51.15 -25.43 -0.91
N GLU A 334 51.69 -24.21 -0.88
CA GLU A 334 51.82 -23.35 -2.06
C GLU A 334 53.20 -23.43 -2.74
N PHE A 335 54.19 -24.00 -2.07
CA PHE A 335 55.58 -24.07 -2.53
C PHE A 335 55.73 -24.93 -3.79
N THR A 336 56.57 -24.49 -4.73
CA THR A 336 56.94 -25.31 -5.88
C THR A 336 57.76 -26.54 -5.44
N PRO A 337 57.40 -27.76 -5.89
CA PRO A 337 58.19 -28.96 -5.60
C PRO A 337 59.63 -28.86 -6.10
N GLY A 338 60.57 -29.23 -5.23
CA GLY A 338 62.01 -28.96 -5.37
C GLY A 338 62.81 -29.29 -4.11
N THR A 339 64.06 -28.82 -4.04
CA THR A 339 64.95 -29.01 -2.87
C THR A 339 65.18 -27.69 -2.16
N TYR A 340 65.08 -27.72 -0.84
CA TYR A 340 65.05 -26.56 0.07
C TYR A 340 66.01 -26.77 1.24
N SER A 341 66.58 -25.69 1.75
CA SER A 341 67.33 -25.64 3.00
C SER A 341 66.41 -25.12 4.11
N VAL A 342 66.44 -25.75 5.30
CA VAL A 342 65.69 -25.28 6.48
C VAL A 342 66.64 -24.63 7.47
N CYS A 343 66.27 -23.41 7.89
CA CYS A 343 67.08 -22.45 8.61
C CYS A 343 66.39 -22.01 9.92
N LEU A 344 67.16 -21.66 10.94
CA LEU A 344 66.66 -21.10 12.19
C LEU A 344 67.19 -19.68 12.43
N CYS A 345 66.38 -18.87 13.13
CA CYS A 345 66.69 -17.49 13.48
C CYS A 345 66.67 -17.24 14.99
N GLY A 346 67.81 -16.73 15.51
CA GLY A 346 68.05 -16.45 16.92
C GLY A 346 68.99 -15.26 17.10
N ILE A 347 69.29 -14.89 18.34
CA ILE A 347 70.08 -13.68 18.66
C ILE A 347 71.57 -13.90 18.29
N GLY A 348 71.94 -13.51 17.07
CA GLY A 348 73.32 -13.49 16.60
C GLY A 348 73.86 -14.78 15.98
N ILE A 349 73.02 -15.82 15.80
CA ILE A 349 73.42 -17.13 15.25
C ILE A 349 72.42 -17.58 14.18
N ASN A 350 72.91 -17.88 12.98
CA ASN A 350 72.12 -18.38 11.85
C ASN A 350 72.70 -19.73 11.41
N GLY A 351 71.88 -20.79 11.33
CA GLY A 351 72.33 -22.14 10.98
C GLY A 351 71.33 -22.91 10.11
N GLN A 352 71.85 -23.71 9.18
CA GLN A 352 71.05 -24.69 8.45
C GLN A 352 70.95 -25.97 9.28
N VAL A 353 69.73 -26.38 9.64
CA VAL A 353 69.47 -27.57 10.46
C VAL A 353 69.09 -28.80 9.62
N ALA A 354 68.49 -28.60 8.44
CA ALA A 354 68.07 -29.69 7.57
C ALA A 354 68.12 -29.33 6.07
N THR A 355 68.15 -30.35 5.22
CA THR A 355 67.84 -30.26 3.79
C THR A 355 66.54 -31.01 3.50
N MET A 356 65.60 -30.36 2.84
CA MET A 356 64.25 -30.86 2.59
C MET A 356 64.01 -31.05 1.09
N THR A 357 63.40 -32.16 0.68
CA THR A 357 62.90 -32.36 -0.69
C THR A 357 61.38 -32.41 -0.67
N LEU A 358 60.73 -31.46 -1.33
CA LEU A 358 59.28 -31.39 -1.50
C LEU A 358 58.89 -32.08 -2.82
N SER A 359 58.11 -33.16 -2.73
CA SER A 359 57.60 -33.93 -3.87
C SER A 359 56.12 -33.64 -4.13
N GLY A 360 55.67 -33.82 -5.38
CA GLY A 360 54.30 -33.53 -5.83
C GLY A 360 54.25 -32.61 -7.07
N PRO A 361 53.07 -32.05 -7.40
CA PRO A 361 52.86 -31.26 -8.63
C PRO A 361 53.29 -29.80 -8.53
N ARG A 362 53.73 -29.22 -9.65
CA ARG A 362 53.94 -27.77 -9.79
C ARG A 362 52.63 -27.06 -10.14
N LEU A 363 52.44 -25.84 -9.64
CA LEU A 363 51.25 -25.00 -9.88
C LEU A 363 50.94 -24.62 -11.35
N ARG A 364 51.73 -25.07 -12.33
CA ARG A 364 51.61 -24.69 -13.75
C ARG A 364 50.79 -25.67 -14.60
N ASN A 365 50.32 -26.78 -14.03
CA ASN A 365 49.47 -27.71 -14.77
C ASN A 365 48.16 -27.03 -15.18
N THR A 366 47.73 -27.22 -16.44
CA THR A 366 46.45 -26.72 -16.93
C THR A 366 45.67 -27.85 -17.57
N GLY A 367 44.49 -28.15 -17.02
CA GLY A 367 43.53 -29.08 -17.60
C GLY A 367 42.47 -28.36 -18.42
N PHE A 368 42.03 -28.98 -19.51
CA PHE A 368 40.92 -28.53 -20.33
C PHE A 368 39.94 -29.68 -20.54
N CYS A 369 38.64 -29.41 -20.43
CA CYS A 369 37.63 -30.31 -20.97
C CYS A 369 36.35 -29.54 -21.26
N ALA A 370 35.67 -29.84 -22.37
CA ALA A 370 34.33 -29.33 -22.63
C ALA A 370 33.26 -30.22 -21.98
N MET A 371 32.18 -29.61 -21.47
CA MET A 371 31.03 -30.33 -20.91
C MET A 371 30.47 -31.40 -21.85
N SER A 372 30.56 -31.15 -23.16
CA SER A 372 30.05 -32.01 -24.22
C SER A 372 30.94 -33.20 -24.57
N TRP A 373 32.21 -33.21 -24.16
CA TRP A 373 33.14 -34.29 -24.51
C TRP A 373 32.83 -35.58 -23.70
N PRO A 374 32.99 -36.77 -24.30
CA PRO A 374 32.78 -38.05 -23.61
C PRO A 374 33.89 -38.38 -22.61
N HIS A 375 35.10 -37.84 -22.79
CA HIS A 375 36.27 -38.11 -21.96
C HIS A 375 37.03 -36.82 -21.65
N CYS A 376 37.51 -36.69 -20.42
CA CYS A 376 38.34 -35.58 -19.94
C CYS A 376 39.65 -36.14 -19.40
N ALA A 377 40.79 -35.58 -19.83
CA ALA A 377 42.12 -35.99 -19.40
C ALA A 377 43.03 -34.75 -19.25
N LEU A 378 44.15 -34.90 -18.53
CA LEU A 378 45.17 -33.86 -18.44
C LEU A 378 46.27 -34.11 -19.49
N GLU A 379 46.48 -33.13 -20.38
CA GLU A 379 47.44 -33.21 -21.49
C GLU A 379 48.91 -33.26 -21.02
N TYR A 380 49.22 -32.59 -19.91
CA TYR A 380 50.58 -32.46 -19.38
C TYR A 380 50.57 -32.45 -17.84
N TRP A 381 51.58 -33.09 -17.24
CA TRP A 381 51.77 -33.18 -15.79
C TRP A 381 53.22 -32.87 -15.42
N ASP A 382 53.45 -31.66 -14.90
CA ASP A 382 54.70 -31.21 -14.30
C ASP A 382 54.67 -31.47 -12.79
N ALA A 383 55.49 -32.42 -12.34
CA ALA A 383 55.59 -32.85 -10.96
C ALA A 383 57.02 -33.34 -10.65
N VAL A 384 57.44 -33.18 -9.39
CA VAL A 384 58.71 -33.70 -8.89
C VAL A 384 58.43 -34.98 -8.10
N ASN A 385 59.07 -36.08 -8.54
CA ASN A 385 58.84 -37.45 -8.04
C ASN A 385 57.36 -37.92 -8.10
N PRO A 386 56.68 -37.85 -9.27
CA PRO A 386 55.31 -38.33 -9.39
C PRO A 386 55.18 -39.84 -9.14
N ALA A 387 54.09 -40.25 -8.49
CA ALA A 387 53.85 -41.62 -8.05
C ALA A 387 52.55 -42.20 -8.64
N ILE A 388 52.71 -43.12 -9.59
CA ILE A 388 51.60 -43.85 -10.24
C ILE A 388 50.81 -44.62 -9.16
N GLY A 389 49.49 -44.46 -9.15
CA GLY A 389 48.62 -45.09 -8.14
C GLY A 389 48.64 -44.45 -6.76
N HIS A 390 49.35 -43.33 -6.57
CA HIS A 390 49.38 -42.56 -5.30
C HIS A 390 49.05 -41.07 -5.50
N ASP A 391 49.49 -40.46 -6.60
CA ASP A 391 49.13 -39.09 -6.97
C ASP A 391 47.64 -39.03 -7.36
N HIS A 392 46.80 -38.42 -6.53
CA HIS A 392 45.37 -38.22 -6.78
C HIS A 392 45.07 -36.74 -7.02
N LEU A 393 44.14 -36.48 -7.94
CA LEU A 393 43.61 -35.17 -8.24
C LEU A 393 42.09 -35.14 -8.10
N GLN A 394 41.58 -33.96 -7.72
CA GLN A 394 40.17 -33.61 -7.61
C GLN A 394 39.98 -32.20 -8.16
N ILE A 395 38.99 -32.00 -9.03
CA ILE A 395 38.58 -30.66 -9.48
C ILE A 395 37.73 -30.01 -8.36
N MET A 396 38.12 -28.82 -7.91
CA MET A 396 37.46 -28.09 -6.82
C MET A 396 37.36 -26.59 -7.15
N THR A 397 36.47 -25.88 -6.45
CA THR A 397 36.43 -24.40 -6.53
C THR A 397 37.65 -23.78 -5.83
N ASP A 398 38.06 -24.39 -4.71
CA ASP A 398 39.19 -24.01 -3.86
C ASP A 398 39.58 -25.25 -3.03
N CYS A 399 40.88 -25.51 -2.85
CA CYS A 399 41.39 -26.70 -2.16
C CYS A 399 41.21 -26.65 -0.64
N ASP A 400 41.08 -25.45 -0.05
CA ASP A 400 40.81 -25.27 1.38
C ASP A 400 39.30 -25.05 1.67
N ARG A 401 38.46 -25.02 0.63
CA ARG A 401 37.00 -24.93 0.73
C ARG A 401 36.29 -26.06 -0.03
N PRO A 402 36.44 -27.33 0.43
CA PRO A 402 35.78 -28.48 -0.19
C PRO A 402 34.25 -28.35 -0.23
N ASP A 403 33.65 -27.63 0.72
CA ASP A 403 32.22 -27.32 0.79
C ASP A 403 31.69 -26.52 -0.41
N LEU A 404 32.56 -25.81 -1.13
CA LEU A 404 32.23 -25.05 -2.34
C LEU A 404 32.40 -25.85 -3.64
N THR A 405 32.72 -27.14 -3.58
CA THR A 405 32.94 -27.99 -4.76
C THR A 405 31.61 -28.45 -5.38
N PRO A 406 31.34 -28.15 -6.68
CA PRO A 406 30.14 -28.62 -7.36
C PRO A 406 29.97 -30.14 -7.33
N GLU A 407 28.75 -30.61 -7.14
CA GLU A 407 28.45 -32.05 -6.96
C GLU A 407 28.94 -32.93 -8.13
N GLY A 408 28.84 -32.45 -9.37
CA GLY A 408 29.37 -33.17 -10.53
C GLY A 408 30.88 -33.40 -10.50
N PHE A 409 31.65 -32.46 -9.94
CA PHE A 409 33.08 -32.66 -9.74
C PHE A 409 33.35 -33.55 -8.53
N ARG A 410 32.58 -33.43 -7.44
CA ARG A 410 32.66 -34.36 -6.28
C ARG A 410 32.46 -35.82 -6.69
N LEU A 411 31.57 -36.09 -7.64
CA LEU A 411 31.23 -37.46 -8.07
C LEU A 411 32.11 -37.99 -9.21
N GLY A 412 32.47 -37.15 -10.18
CA GLY A 412 33.16 -37.57 -11.40
C GLY A 412 34.49 -36.88 -11.73
N GLY A 413 34.80 -35.79 -11.03
CA GLY A 413 35.99 -34.95 -11.24
C GLY A 413 37.23 -35.36 -10.45
N ASN A 414 37.26 -36.58 -9.89
CA ASN A 414 38.48 -37.17 -9.35
C ASN A 414 39.21 -38.06 -10.36
N THR A 415 40.52 -38.20 -10.21
CA THR A 415 41.38 -39.06 -11.03
C THR A 415 42.67 -39.40 -10.28
N VAL A 416 43.17 -40.61 -10.50
CA VAL A 416 44.50 -41.07 -10.04
C VAL A 416 45.49 -41.07 -11.20
N LEU A 417 46.77 -40.87 -10.93
CA LEU A 417 47.83 -40.98 -11.93
C LEU A 417 47.97 -42.43 -12.40
N ALA A 418 47.65 -42.68 -13.67
CA ALA A 418 47.88 -43.96 -14.36
C ALA A 418 49.07 -43.86 -15.33
N LEU A 419 49.47 -44.99 -15.92
CA LEU A 419 50.47 -45.05 -17.00
C LEU A 419 50.09 -44.22 -18.25
N THR A 420 48.80 -43.87 -18.39
CA THR A 420 48.25 -43.04 -19.48
C THR A 420 47.99 -41.59 -19.04
N GLY A 421 48.54 -41.14 -17.91
CA GLY A 421 48.26 -39.85 -17.31
C GLY A 421 47.01 -39.87 -16.41
N PHE A 422 46.36 -38.71 -16.26
CA PHE A 422 45.13 -38.55 -15.49
C PHE A 422 43.91 -38.52 -16.43
N ALA A 423 42.88 -39.31 -16.11
CA ALA A 423 41.61 -39.37 -16.83
C ALA A 423 40.45 -39.34 -15.82
N MET A 424 39.55 -38.36 -15.97
CA MET A 424 38.49 -38.09 -14.99
C MET A 424 37.52 -39.26 -14.88
N ARG A 425 37.24 -39.69 -13.64
CA ARG A 425 36.54 -40.95 -13.31
C ARG A 425 35.15 -41.06 -13.95
N ASN A 426 34.37 -39.98 -14.00
CA ASN A 426 33.06 -39.99 -14.62
C ASN A 426 32.66 -38.62 -15.20
N THR A 427 32.96 -38.42 -16.48
CA THR A 427 32.56 -37.22 -17.25
C THR A 427 31.05 -36.98 -17.31
N SER A 428 30.22 -38.01 -17.15
CA SER A 428 28.77 -37.86 -17.15
C SER A 428 28.27 -37.13 -15.89
N GLU A 429 28.89 -37.37 -14.73
CA GLU A 429 28.56 -36.64 -13.49
C GLU A 429 29.04 -35.19 -13.57
N MET A 430 30.23 -34.96 -14.13
CA MET A 430 30.82 -33.62 -14.29
C MET A 430 29.91 -32.67 -15.07
N ARG A 431 29.03 -33.15 -15.96
CA ARG A 431 28.04 -32.34 -16.69
C ARG A 431 26.98 -31.70 -15.81
N THR A 432 26.83 -32.16 -14.57
CA THR A 432 25.95 -31.53 -13.58
C THR A 432 26.54 -30.24 -12.99
N ALA A 433 27.87 -30.07 -13.03
CA ALA A 433 28.56 -28.85 -12.62
C ALA A 433 28.40 -27.72 -13.67
N GLU A 434 28.76 -26.51 -13.26
CA GLU A 434 28.79 -25.31 -14.12
C GLU A 434 30.15 -25.19 -14.83
N ASN A 435 30.16 -24.54 -16.01
CA ASN A 435 31.40 -24.18 -16.71
C ASN A 435 32.16 -23.09 -15.93
N GLY A 436 33.48 -23.08 -16.03
CA GLY A 436 34.28 -22.12 -15.28
C GLY A 436 35.77 -22.40 -15.25
N ILE A 437 36.46 -21.64 -14.40
CA ILE A 437 37.86 -21.84 -14.06
C ILE A 437 37.89 -22.35 -12.62
N TYR A 438 38.39 -23.56 -12.45
CA TYR A 438 38.47 -24.31 -11.21
C TYR A 438 39.93 -24.61 -10.85
N VAL A 439 40.17 -25.06 -9.63
CA VAL A 439 41.49 -25.49 -9.17
C VAL A 439 41.60 -27.01 -9.31
N LEU A 440 42.73 -27.48 -9.84
CA LEU A 440 43.13 -28.88 -9.67
C LEU A 440 43.73 -29.00 -8.27
N CYS A 441 43.10 -29.76 -7.39
CA CYS A 441 43.55 -29.99 -6.03
C CYS A 441 44.11 -31.40 -5.89
N TYR A 442 45.15 -31.57 -5.07
CA TYR A 442 45.99 -32.76 -5.01
C TYR A 442 45.99 -33.39 -3.63
N CYS A 443 46.07 -34.72 -3.64
CA CYS A 443 46.20 -35.59 -2.49
C CYS A 443 47.16 -36.72 -2.85
N TYR A 444 47.92 -37.23 -1.88
CA TYR A 444 48.82 -38.38 -2.07
C TYR A 444 48.36 -39.55 -1.20
N GLU A 445 48.01 -40.68 -1.82
CA GLU A 445 47.49 -41.85 -1.08
C GLU A 445 48.62 -42.55 -0.29
N THR A 446 48.37 -42.77 0.99
CA THR A 446 49.26 -43.44 1.94
C THR A 446 48.51 -44.56 2.68
N ALA A 447 49.21 -45.33 3.52
CA ALA A 447 48.57 -46.35 4.34
C ALA A 447 47.51 -45.81 5.33
N THR A 448 47.52 -44.50 5.63
CA THR A 448 46.60 -43.83 6.57
C THR A 448 45.61 -42.86 5.91
N GLN A 449 45.92 -42.32 4.72
CA GLN A 449 45.09 -41.35 3.99
C GLN A 449 44.81 -41.86 2.57
N LYS A 450 43.53 -42.02 2.20
CA LYS A 450 43.10 -42.75 0.98
C LYS A 450 42.69 -41.88 -0.21
N CYS A 451 42.80 -40.56 -0.09
CA CYS A 451 42.40 -39.59 -1.11
C CYS A 451 40.98 -39.84 -1.64
N ASP A 452 40.06 -40.13 -0.71
CA ASP A 452 38.68 -40.55 -0.94
C ASP A 452 37.64 -39.52 -0.46
N GLN A 453 38.04 -38.56 0.39
CA GLN A 453 37.21 -37.46 0.88
C GLN A 453 37.80 -36.12 0.41
N LEU A 454 36.94 -35.12 0.12
CA LEU A 454 37.37 -33.83 -0.45
C LEU A 454 38.32 -33.06 0.47
N GLU A 455 38.14 -33.19 1.78
CA GLU A 455 38.93 -32.55 2.84
C GLU A 455 40.40 -33.01 2.87
N GLN A 456 40.77 -34.03 2.08
CA GLN A 456 42.12 -34.56 1.95
C GLN A 456 42.91 -33.89 0.80
N PHE A 457 42.25 -33.21 -0.13
CA PHE A 457 42.86 -32.61 -1.33
C PHE A 457 43.38 -31.18 -1.08
N LYS A 458 44.21 -31.00 -0.05
CA LYS A 458 44.53 -29.68 0.54
C LYS A 458 45.60 -28.85 -0.19
N ALA A 459 46.03 -29.21 -1.41
CA ALA A 459 47.10 -28.49 -2.12
C ALA A 459 46.78 -28.28 -3.61
N GLY A 460 46.97 -27.05 -4.12
CA GLY A 460 46.72 -26.72 -5.52
C GLY A 460 47.77 -27.27 -6.48
N ALA A 461 47.39 -28.13 -7.40
CA ALA A 461 48.24 -28.69 -8.46
C ALA A 461 48.24 -27.89 -9.77
N GLY A 462 47.31 -26.95 -9.94
CA GLY A 462 47.17 -26.14 -11.16
C GLY A 462 45.73 -25.70 -11.40
N THR A 463 45.41 -25.35 -12.65
CA THR A 463 44.10 -24.82 -13.05
C THR A 463 43.34 -25.83 -13.92
N PHE A 464 42.03 -25.97 -13.71
CA PHE A 464 41.14 -26.72 -14.60
C PHE A 464 40.15 -25.77 -15.26
N ILE A 465 40.12 -25.74 -16.59
CA ILE A 465 39.20 -24.89 -17.37
C ILE A 465 38.13 -25.79 -17.96
N TYR A 466 36.92 -25.70 -17.39
CA TYR A 466 35.75 -26.46 -17.84
C TYR A 466 34.96 -25.61 -18.85
N ILE A 467 34.97 -26.07 -20.10
CA ILE A 467 34.57 -25.30 -21.28
C ILE A 467 33.09 -25.56 -21.59
N GLY A 468 32.33 -24.49 -21.81
CA GLY A 468 30.90 -24.56 -22.11
C GLY A 468 30.15 -23.27 -21.82
N PRO A 469 28.88 -23.17 -22.25
CA PRO A 469 28.02 -22.03 -22.00
C PRO A 469 27.36 -22.14 -20.62
N ASN A 470 27.15 -20.97 -20.00
CA ASN A 470 26.42 -20.83 -18.75
C ASN A 470 25.01 -21.43 -18.90
N ARG A 471 24.53 -22.10 -17.85
CA ARG A 471 23.19 -22.68 -17.82
C ARG A 471 22.13 -21.61 -18.05
N LEU A 472 21.33 -21.80 -19.09
CA LEU A 472 20.30 -20.87 -19.53
C LEU A 472 19.01 -21.11 -18.72
N PRO A 473 18.27 -20.04 -18.35
CA PRO A 473 16.98 -20.20 -17.69
C PRO A 473 15.98 -20.90 -18.61
N PRO A 474 14.95 -21.58 -18.07
CA PRO A 474 13.89 -22.19 -18.88
C PRO A 474 13.22 -21.15 -19.80
N MET A 475 13.25 -21.42 -21.09
CA MET A 475 12.69 -20.55 -22.13
C MET A 475 11.34 -21.09 -22.63
N THR A 476 10.56 -20.23 -23.27
CA THR A 476 9.31 -20.60 -23.92
C THR A 476 9.24 -19.91 -25.29
N SER A 477 8.87 -20.65 -26.33
CA SER A 477 8.74 -20.13 -27.69
C SER A 477 7.46 -20.63 -28.36
N MET A 478 6.87 -19.81 -29.23
CA MET A 478 5.66 -20.17 -29.97
C MET A 478 6.02 -20.84 -31.30
N LEU A 479 5.41 -22.00 -31.56
CA LEU A 479 5.47 -22.64 -32.88
C LEU A 479 5.01 -21.67 -33.98
N GLY A 480 5.76 -21.64 -35.08
CA GLY A 480 5.58 -20.71 -36.19
C GLY A 480 6.27 -19.35 -36.04
N GLN A 481 6.99 -19.10 -34.93
CA GLN A 481 7.83 -17.90 -34.76
C GLN A 481 9.33 -18.21 -34.89
N SER A 482 10.13 -17.15 -35.08
CA SER A 482 11.59 -17.29 -35.14
C SER A 482 12.16 -17.51 -33.73
N PHE A 483 12.81 -18.65 -33.51
CA PHE A 483 13.48 -18.97 -32.25
C PHE A 483 14.98 -18.66 -32.32
N GLN A 484 15.43 -17.76 -31.44
CA GLN A 484 16.84 -17.47 -31.20
C GLN A 484 17.08 -17.43 -29.68
N VAL A 485 18.26 -17.88 -29.27
CA VAL A 485 18.72 -17.88 -27.89
C VAL A 485 19.84 -16.86 -27.79
N SER A 486 19.56 -15.70 -27.20
CA SER A 486 20.50 -14.57 -27.09
C SER A 486 21.05 -14.44 -25.67
N ASN A 487 22.12 -13.65 -25.50
CA ASN A 487 22.86 -13.48 -24.24
C ASN A 487 23.49 -14.79 -23.74
N VAL A 488 23.95 -15.62 -24.67
CA VAL A 488 24.70 -16.85 -24.39
C VAL A 488 26.15 -16.47 -24.10
N PHE A 489 26.53 -16.59 -22.83
CA PHE A 489 27.89 -16.40 -22.33
C PHE A 489 28.43 -17.73 -21.81
N GLY A 490 29.76 -17.86 -21.74
CA GLY A 490 30.39 -19.11 -21.34
C GLY A 490 31.90 -19.04 -21.24
N THR A 491 32.49 -20.12 -20.75
CA THR A 491 33.94 -20.29 -20.66
C THR A 491 34.45 -20.88 -21.97
N ARG A 492 35.31 -20.14 -22.69
CA ARG A 492 35.92 -20.54 -23.98
C ARG A 492 34.92 -21.01 -25.05
N LEU A 493 33.87 -20.24 -25.28
CA LEU A 493 33.01 -20.41 -26.45
C LEU A 493 33.68 -19.96 -27.75
N THR A 494 33.34 -20.57 -28.88
CA THR A 494 33.89 -20.31 -30.22
C THR A 494 32.80 -20.34 -31.30
N ASP A 495 33.04 -19.73 -32.47
CA ASP A 495 32.14 -19.84 -33.64
C ASP A 495 32.08 -21.26 -34.26
N GLU A 496 32.79 -22.25 -33.68
CA GLU A 496 32.67 -23.67 -34.06
C GLU A 496 31.71 -24.45 -33.14
N ASP A 497 31.30 -23.86 -32.01
CA ASP A 497 30.35 -24.47 -31.08
C ASP A 497 28.96 -24.58 -31.70
N LYS A 498 28.29 -25.71 -31.45
CA LYS A 498 26.93 -25.97 -31.93
C LYS A 498 26.00 -26.31 -30.77
N VAL A 499 24.71 -26.05 -30.96
CA VAL A 499 23.62 -26.53 -30.09
C VAL A 499 22.55 -27.21 -30.95
N MET A 500 21.91 -28.24 -30.42
CA MET A 500 20.80 -28.97 -31.06
C MET A 500 19.60 -29.01 -30.11
N LEU A 501 18.38 -29.00 -30.66
CA LEU A 501 17.14 -29.15 -29.88
C LEU A 501 16.72 -30.63 -29.89
N LEU A 502 16.86 -31.31 -28.76
CA LEU A 502 16.51 -32.72 -28.59
C LEU A 502 15.59 -32.89 -27.38
N PRO A 503 14.60 -33.81 -27.37
CA PRO A 503 13.86 -34.13 -26.14
C PRO A 503 14.76 -34.67 -25.02
N GLN A 504 15.88 -35.31 -25.36
CA GLN A 504 16.92 -35.74 -24.44
C GLN A 504 18.31 -35.63 -25.09
N CYS A 505 19.26 -34.97 -24.43
CA CYS A 505 20.63 -34.85 -24.93
C CYS A 505 21.33 -36.20 -25.10
N GLY A 506 22.09 -36.35 -26.19
CA GLY A 506 22.80 -37.59 -26.55
C GLY A 506 21.94 -38.70 -27.17
N VAL A 507 20.62 -38.52 -27.30
CA VAL A 507 19.71 -39.57 -27.78
C VAL A 507 19.13 -39.17 -29.15
N PRO A 508 19.34 -39.96 -30.22
CA PRO A 508 18.67 -39.75 -31.50
C PRO A 508 17.15 -39.90 -31.35
N HIS A 509 16.38 -38.97 -31.92
CA HIS A 509 14.92 -38.96 -31.85
C HIS A 509 14.27 -39.86 -32.92
N GLY A 510 14.99 -40.19 -33.99
CA GLY A 510 14.49 -41.03 -35.10
C GLY A 510 13.65 -40.25 -36.11
N GLN A 511 13.77 -38.92 -36.14
CA GLN A 511 13.16 -38.04 -37.13
C GLN A 511 14.26 -37.26 -37.85
N PRO A 512 14.56 -37.57 -39.13
CA PRO A 512 15.75 -37.06 -39.82
C PRO A 512 15.91 -35.52 -39.87
N PHE A 513 14.81 -34.75 -39.76
CA PHE A 513 14.89 -33.29 -39.69
C PHE A 513 15.35 -32.82 -38.30
N LEU A 514 14.67 -33.25 -37.24
CA LEU A 514 15.02 -32.93 -35.85
C LEU A 514 16.44 -33.39 -35.49
N ASP A 515 16.82 -34.60 -35.92
CA ASP A 515 18.17 -35.16 -35.73
C ASP A 515 19.27 -34.42 -36.52
N SER A 516 18.91 -33.40 -37.33
CA SER A 516 19.84 -32.57 -38.12
C SER A 516 19.81 -31.07 -37.78
N LEU A 517 18.81 -30.57 -37.05
CA LEU A 517 18.66 -29.13 -36.78
C LEU A 517 19.57 -28.69 -35.62
N ASN A 518 20.83 -28.38 -35.95
CA ASN A 518 21.73 -27.63 -35.09
C ASN A 518 21.78 -26.14 -35.45
N ALA A 519 22.21 -25.32 -34.48
CA ALA A 519 22.53 -23.91 -34.64
C ALA A 519 23.97 -23.68 -34.16
N THR A 520 24.80 -23.06 -35.00
CA THR A 520 26.15 -22.63 -34.65
C THR A 520 26.12 -21.37 -33.78
N PHE A 521 27.11 -21.21 -32.90
CA PHE A 521 27.29 -20.00 -32.10
C PHE A 521 27.70 -18.82 -32.98
N ASP A 522 27.07 -17.66 -32.75
CA ASP A 522 27.43 -16.37 -33.32
C ASP A 522 28.13 -15.57 -32.23
N PHE A 523 29.45 -15.64 -32.16
CA PHE A 523 30.26 -15.03 -31.10
C PHE A 523 30.05 -13.52 -31.03
N ASN A 524 29.96 -12.87 -32.20
CA ASN A 524 29.79 -11.41 -32.33
C ASN A 524 28.46 -10.91 -31.77
N ASN A 525 27.42 -11.75 -31.71
CA ASN A 525 26.09 -11.39 -31.18
C ASN A 525 25.69 -12.24 -29.96
N SER A 526 26.60 -13.04 -29.40
CA SER A 526 26.43 -13.94 -28.24
C SER A 526 25.11 -14.72 -28.29
N ARG A 527 24.87 -15.46 -29.38
CA ARG A 527 23.59 -16.15 -29.63
C ARG A 527 23.68 -17.45 -30.43
N PHE A 528 22.63 -18.24 -30.33
CA PHE A 528 22.26 -19.29 -31.30
C PHE A 528 20.97 -18.90 -32.03
N ASN A 529 20.84 -19.23 -33.31
CA ASN A 529 19.65 -18.94 -34.12
C ASN A 529 19.16 -20.21 -34.82
N PHE A 530 17.93 -20.64 -34.52
CA PHE A 530 17.33 -21.86 -35.06
C PHE A 530 16.36 -21.58 -36.23
N GLY A 531 16.20 -20.32 -36.65
CA GLY A 531 15.20 -19.95 -37.66
C GLY A 531 13.77 -20.07 -37.12
N ILE A 532 12.82 -20.49 -37.96
CA ILE A 532 11.40 -20.62 -37.59
C ILE A 532 11.10 -22.10 -37.35
N LEU A 533 10.70 -22.46 -36.12
CA LEU A 533 10.32 -23.83 -35.76
C LEU A 533 8.84 -24.06 -36.09
N ARG A 534 8.50 -25.15 -36.79
CA ARG A 534 7.12 -25.46 -37.22
C ARG A 534 6.71 -26.90 -36.89
N GLU A 535 5.41 -27.10 -36.73
CA GLU A 535 4.80 -28.43 -36.55
C GLU A 535 4.98 -29.31 -37.81
N GLU A 536 5.02 -28.71 -39.01
CA GLU A 536 5.33 -29.41 -40.28
C GLU A 536 6.78 -29.92 -40.37
N ASP A 537 7.71 -29.34 -39.58
CA ASP A 537 9.11 -29.75 -39.49
C ASP A 537 9.33 -30.83 -38.39
N GLY A 538 8.26 -31.27 -37.72
CA GLY A 538 8.28 -32.29 -36.65
C GLY A 538 8.25 -31.74 -35.23
N PHE A 539 8.28 -30.41 -35.02
CA PHE A 539 8.26 -29.81 -33.68
C PHE A 539 6.87 -29.80 -33.05
N LEU A 540 6.66 -30.70 -32.09
CA LEU A 540 5.49 -30.74 -31.21
C LEU A 540 5.57 -29.70 -30.09
N ALA A 541 4.42 -29.29 -29.54
CA ALA A 541 4.31 -28.36 -28.40
C ALA A 541 4.67 -29.04 -27.06
N MET A 542 5.96 -29.29 -26.84
CA MET A 542 6.49 -29.98 -25.66
C MET A 542 7.83 -29.39 -25.18
N ASP A 543 8.41 -29.98 -24.13
CA ASP A 543 9.73 -29.60 -23.60
C ASP A 543 10.86 -30.23 -24.42
N TYR A 544 11.79 -29.39 -24.89
CA TYR A 544 13.06 -29.79 -25.51
C TYR A 544 14.23 -29.32 -24.65
N GLN A 545 15.33 -30.06 -24.71
CA GLN A 545 16.61 -29.72 -24.15
C GLN A 545 17.46 -29.01 -25.22
N LEU A 546 18.08 -27.90 -24.85
CA LEU A 546 19.22 -27.33 -25.59
C LEU A 546 20.44 -28.15 -25.23
N CYS A 547 20.93 -28.89 -26.21
CA CYS A 547 22.02 -29.83 -26.07
C CYS A 547 23.22 -29.28 -26.82
N TRP A 548 24.32 -28.99 -26.11
CA TRP A 548 25.50 -28.31 -26.64
C TRP A 548 26.61 -29.29 -27.01
N CYS A 549 27.42 -28.91 -28.00
CA CYS A 549 28.60 -29.63 -28.46
C CYS A 549 29.70 -28.65 -28.92
N GLN A 550 30.92 -28.90 -28.46
CA GLN A 550 32.14 -28.26 -28.96
C GLN A 550 32.96 -29.31 -29.73
N PRO A 551 33.39 -29.02 -30.97
CA PRO A 551 34.21 -29.95 -31.73
C PRO A 551 35.48 -30.39 -31.00
N ALA A 552 35.91 -31.62 -31.26
CA ALA A 552 37.14 -32.19 -30.69
C ALA A 552 37.96 -32.83 -31.82
N ASP A 553 39.24 -32.50 -31.91
CA ASP A 553 40.13 -32.99 -32.98
C ASP A 553 40.96 -34.22 -32.56
N GLY A 554 40.56 -34.89 -31.48
CA GLY A 554 41.13 -36.17 -31.03
C GLY A 554 42.48 -36.10 -30.31
N ARG A 555 43.07 -34.90 -30.12
CA ARG A 555 44.40 -34.75 -29.46
C ARG A 555 44.50 -35.37 -28.06
N PHE A 556 43.37 -35.49 -27.34
CA PHE A 556 43.30 -36.04 -25.98
C PHE A 556 43.03 -37.55 -25.92
N GLY A 557 43.26 -38.29 -27.01
CA GLY A 557 43.05 -39.75 -27.09
C GLY A 557 41.57 -40.18 -27.20
N GLY A 558 40.64 -39.23 -27.22
CA GLY A 558 39.23 -39.46 -27.52
C GLY A 558 38.94 -39.50 -29.04
N PRO A 559 37.71 -39.84 -29.44
CA PRO A 559 37.29 -39.76 -30.85
C PRO A 559 37.28 -38.31 -31.35
N VAL A 560 37.41 -38.14 -32.66
CA VAL A 560 37.17 -36.86 -33.34
C VAL A 560 35.66 -36.59 -33.35
N ILE A 561 35.24 -35.42 -32.90
CA ILE A 561 33.83 -35.02 -32.76
C ILE A 561 33.58 -33.79 -33.63
N ALA A 562 32.71 -33.91 -34.64
CA ALA A 562 32.34 -32.82 -35.54
C ALA A 562 31.04 -32.08 -35.11
N CYS A 563 30.35 -32.56 -34.08
CA CYS A 563 29.08 -32.02 -33.59
C CYS A 563 27.95 -32.01 -34.64
N ASP A 564 27.85 -33.07 -35.46
CA ASP A 564 26.86 -33.19 -36.55
C ASP A 564 25.81 -34.29 -36.33
N GLU A 565 25.82 -34.96 -35.17
CA GLU A 565 24.88 -36.06 -34.85
C GLU A 565 24.36 -35.91 -33.41
N PRO A 566 23.11 -36.30 -33.09
CA PRO A 566 22.52 -36.16 -31.75
C PRO A 566 23.37 -36.72 -30.61
N GLN A 567 24.08 -37.83 -30.87
CA GLN A 567 24.98 -38.51 -29.91
C GLN A 567 26.24 -37.70 -29.54
N HIS A 568 26.56 -36.62 -30.27
CA HIS A 568 27.62 -35.68 -29.92
C HIS A 568 27.13 -34.55 -28.98
N PHE A 569 25.82 -34.24 -29.00
CA PHE A 569 25.23 -33.17 -28.21
C PHE A 569 24.91 -33.64 -26.78
N LEU A 570 25.97 -33.81 -25.98
CA LEU A 570 25.91 -34.50 -24.68
C LEU A 570 25.73 -33.57 -23.47
N ALA A 571 25.87 -32.24 -23.62
CA ALA A 571 25.74 -31.29 -22.52
C ALA A 571 24.37 -30.59 -22.53
N HIS A 572 23.53 -30.83 -21.53
CA HIS A 572 22.28 -30.08 -21.34
C HIS A 572 22.58 -28.68 -20.77
N ILE A 573 22.26 -27.63 -21.54
CA ILE A 573 22.57 -26.23 -21.18
C ILE A 573 21.31 -25.38 -20.89
N GLY A 574 20.11 -25.92 -21.06
CA GLY A 574 18.85 -25.25 -20.74
C GLY A 574 17.65 -25.92 -21.41
N THR A 575 16.43 -25.65 -20.92
CA THR A 575 15.19 -26.21 -21.48
C THR A 575 14.38 -25.16 -22.24
N VAL A 576 13.74 -25.57 -23.34
CA VAL A 576 12.85 -24.76 -24.17
C VAL A 576 11.50 -25.47 -24.24
N ARG A 577 10.46 -24.86 -23.68
CA ARG A 577 9.08 -25.30 -23.94
C ARG A 577 8.60 -24.68 -25.25
N LEU A 578 8.27 -25.52 -26.23
CA LEU A 578 7.51 -25.07 -27.39
C LEU A 578 6.02 -25.06 -27.02
N ILE A 579 5.36 -23.92 -27.23
CA ILE A 579 3.91 -23.77 -27.03
C ILE A 579 3.22 -23.51 -28.36
N CYS A 580 1.93 -23.84 -28.40
CA CYS A 580 1.08 -23.57 -29.53
C CYS A 580 0.97 -22.07 -29.85
N SER A 581 0.73 -21.76 -31.12
CA SER A 581 0.56 -20.38 -31.60
C SER A 581 -0.72 -19.73 -31.05
N PHE A 582 -0.82 -18.41 -31.17
CA PHE A 582 -1.90 -17.63 -30.55
C PHE A 582 -3.31 -18.14 -30.94
N ARG A 583 -4.14 -18.46 -29.92
CA ARG A 583 -5.46 -19.14 -29.98
C ARG A 583 -5.46 -20.66 -30.21
N TYR A 584 -4.30 -21.32 -30.28
CA TYR A 584 -4.19 -22.78 -30.33
C TYR A 584 -3.66 -23.34 -29.01
N VAL A 585 -4.11 -24.54 -28.64
CA VAL A 585 -3.86 -25.22 -27.35
C VAL A 585 -3.67 -26.72 -27.61
N ASP A 586 -2.75 -27.36 -26.89
CA ASP A 586 -2.63 -28.81 -26.83
C ASP A 586 -3.71 -29.37 -25.88
N LEU A 587 -4.86 -29.74 -26.45
CA LEU A 587 -6.06 -30.13 -25.68
C LEU A 587 -6.04 -31.58 -25.19
N ASP A 588 -5.11 -32.43 -25.68
CA ASP A 588 -4.96 -33.82 -25.24
C ASP A 588 -3.57 -34.17 -24.65
N GLY A 589 -2.67 -33.20 -24.52
CA GLY A 589 -1.34 -33.44 -23.93
C GLY A 589 -0.46 -34.30 -24.84
N HIS A 590 -0.61 -34.13 -26.15
CA HIS A 590 0.08 -34.89 -27.19
C HIS A 590 0.95 -33.99 -28.08
N GLY A 591 1.10 -32.71 -27.73
CA GLY A 591 1.89 -31.71 -28.44
C GLY A 591 1.26 -31.18 -29.72
N HIS A 592 -0.03 -31.45 -29.98
CA HIS A 592 -0.72 -31.09 -31.22
C HIS A 592 -1.68 -29.91 -31.05
N CYS A 593 -1.51 -28.87 -31.85
CA CYS A 593 -2.12 -27.58 -31.61
C CYS A 593 -3.54 -27.43 -32.19
N ARG A 594 -4.55 -27.32 -31.32
CA ARG A 594 -5.98 -27.18 -31.70
C ARG A 594 -6.57 -25.84 -31.29
N GLN A 595 -7.41 -25.26 -32.14
CA GLN A 595 -7.98 -23.91 -31.91
C GLN A 595 -8.98 -23.89 -30.74
N CYS A 596 -8.89 -22.88 -29.87
CA CYS A 596 -9.85 -22.65 -28.78
C CYS A 596 -11.29 -22.34 -29.29
N PRO A 597 -12.34 -22.81 -28.59
CA PRO A 597 -13.72 -22.75 -29.07
C PRO A 597 -14.44 -21.40 -28.89
N LEU A 598 -13.92 -20.48 -28.07
CA LEU A 598 -14.49 -19.13 -27.90
C LEU A 598 -13.48 -18.04 -28.29
N MET A 599 -13.90 -16.99 -29.00
CA MET A 599 -13.01 -15.90 -29.44
C MET A 599 -12.29 -15.14 -28.32
N ILE A 600 -12.88 -15.11 -27.11
CA ILE A 600 -12.30 -14.47 -25.92
C ILE A 600 -11.27 -15.37 -25.22
N GLN A 601 -11.06 -16.61 -25.70
CA GLN A 601 -10.08 -17.53 -25.15
C GLN A 601 -8.76 -17.47 -25.93
N THR A 602 -7.66 -17.55 -25.18
CA THR A 602 -6.31 -17.84 -25.69
C THR A 602 -5.75 -19.06 -24.98
N ALA A 603 -4.60 -19.56 -25.43
CA ALA A 603 -3.82 -20.47 -24.61
C ALA A 603 -3.47 -19.85 -23.25
N GLY A 604 -3.43 -20.68 -22.22
CA GLY A 604 -3.09 -20.31 -20.86
C GLY A 604 -2.99 -21.51 -19.92
N GLY A 605 -3.07 -21.23 -18.62
CA GLY A 605 -2.49 -22.12 -17.61
C GLY A 605 -0.94 -22.09 -17.67
N PRO A 606 -0.24 -22.75 -16.74
CA PRO A 606 1.23 -22.70 -16.64
C PRO A 606 1.98 -23.41 -17.78
N ARG A 607 1.27 -23.95 -18.77
CA ARG A 607 1.81 -24.73 -19.89
C ARG A 607 1.18 -24.44 -21.26
N GLY A 608 0.10 -23.65 -21.31
CA GLY A 608 -0.67 -23.46 -22.55
C GLY A 608 -1.67 -24.59 -22.85
N GLU A 609 -1.91 -25.50 -21.89
CA GLU A 609 -2.83 -26.65 -21.99
C GLU A 609 -4.33 -26.24 -21.86
N GLU A 610 -4.64 -25.02 -21.43
CA GLU A 610 -6.02 -24.56 -21.19
C GLU A 610 -6.43 -23.35 -22.08
N CYS A 611 -7.67 -23.35 -22.55
CA CYS A 611 -8.29 -22.20 -23.19
C CYS A 611 -8.82 -21.18 -22.14
N VAL A 612 -7.93 -20.34 -21.61
CA VAL A 612 -8.27 -19.32 -20.60
C VAL A 612 -8.89 -18.08 -21.24
N ILE A 613 -9.75 -17.36 -20.52
CA ILE A 613 -10.29 -16.08 -21.00
C ILE A 613 -9.20 -15.00 -20.93
N ALA A 614 -8.81 -14.49 -22.09
CA ALA A 614 -7.87 -13.38 -22.22
C ALA A 614 -8.56 -12.07 -21.79
N VAL A 615 -8.05 -11.43 -20.73
CA VAL A 615 -8.71 -10.30 -20.08
C VAL A 615 -8.80 -9.08 -21.01
N ASP A 616 -7.81 -8.86 -21.86
CA ASP A 616 -7.79 -7.80 -22.87
C ASP A 616 -8.84 -8.04 -23.98
N LEU A 617 -8.92 -9.26 -24.53
CA LEU A 617 -9.94 -9.63 -25.51
C LEU A 617 -11.35 -9.60 -24.91
N PHE A 618 -11.51 -10.00 -23.65
CA PHE A 618 -12.76 -9.89 -22.91
C PHE A 618 -13.16 -8.42 -22.69
N VAL A 619 -12.23 -7.56 -22.25
CA VAL A 619 -12.46 -6.11 -22.07
C VAL A 619 -12.79 -5.44 -23.41
N MET A 620 -12.11 -5.80 -24.50
CA MET A 620 -12.42 -5.27 -25.84
C MET A 620 -13.81 -5.75 -26.33
N ALA A 621 -14.14 -7.03 -26.19
CA ALA A 621 -15.46 -7.55 -26.57
C ALA A 621 -16.59 -6.96 -25.71
N PHE A 622 -16.38 -6.79 -24.40
CA PHE A 622 -17.32 -6.14 -23.49
C PHE A 622 -17.48 -4.65 -23.80
N SER A 623 -16.39 -3.95 -24.12
CA SER A 623 -16.41 -2.54 -24.55
C SER A 623 -17.17 -2.38 -25.86
N TRP A 624 -16.98 -3.30 -26.81
CA TRP A 624 -17.72 -3.31 -28.08
C TRP A 624 -19.21 -3.58 -27.89
N LEU A 625 -19.58 -4.59 -27.09
CA LEU A 625 -20.96 -4.87 -26.70
C LEU A 625 -21.61 -3.68 -25.99
N THR A 626 -20.86 -2.98 -25.14
CA THR A 626 -21.31 -1.76 -24.45
C THR A 626 -21.54 -0.62 -25.42
N LEU A 627 -20.60 -0.34 -26.34
CA LEU A 627 -20.75 0.68 -27.38
C LEU A 627 -21.95 0.41 -28.30
N MET A 628 -22.14 -0.84 -28.73
CA MET A 628 -23.31 -1.25 -29.52
C MET A 628 -24.61 -1.12 -28.72
N THR A 629 -24.62 -1.51 -27.45
CA THR A 629 -25.80 -1.36 -26.58
C THR A 629 -26.15 0.12 -26.38
N LEU A 630 -25.16 1.00 -26.18
CA LEU A 630 -25.35 2.45 -26.08
C LEU A 630 -25.85 3.06 -27.40
N PHE A 631 -25.32 2.62 -28.54
CA PHE A 631 -25.80 3.00 -29.87
C PHE A 631 -27.27 2.60 -30.09
N PHE A 632 -27.63 1.35 -29.80
CA PHE A 632 -29.02 0.89 -29.87
C PHE A 632 -29.93 1.55 -28.84
N LEU A 633 -29.45 1.93 -27.65
CA LEU A 633 -30.21 2.75 -26.68
C LEU A 633 -30.47 4.16 -27.21
N ALA A 634 -29.46 4.83 -27.78
CA ALA A 634 -29.60 6.16 -28.37
C ALA A 634 -30.54 6.16 -29.60
N ILE A 635 -30.48 5.10 -30.42
CA ILE A 635 -31.46 4.84 -31.48
C ILE A 635 -32.84 4.59 -30.88
N PHE A 636 -33.07 3.49 -30.18
CA PHE A 636 -34.41 3.05 -29.78
C PHE A 636 -35.11 4.00 -28.80
N SER A 637 -34.39 4.78 -27.98
CA SER A 637 -34.99 5.86 -27.19
C SER A 637 -35.64 6.94 -28.07
N SER A 638 -35.12 7.14 -29.28
CA SER A 638 -35.65 8.05 -30.30
C SER A 638 -36.80 7.44 -31.13
N PHE A 639 -37.23 6.20 -30.88
CA PHE A 639 -38.36 5.55 -31.56
C PHE A 639 -39.59 5.38 -30.67
N ARG A 640 -40.77 5.70 -31.21
CA ARG A 640 -42.06 5.48 -30.56
C ARG A 640 -42.88 4.46 -31.35
N CYS A 641 -42.98 3.24 -30.84
CA CYS A 641 -43.96 2.28 -31.35
C CYS A 641 -45.37 2.80 -31.02
N SER A 642 -46.19 3.08 -32.04
CA SER A 642 -47.53 3.62 -31.83
C SER A 642 -48.52 2.56 -31.37
N ARG A 643 -49.67 2.99 -30.86
CA ARG A 643 -50.76 2.11 -30.39
C ARG A 643 -51.44 1.30 -31.51
N HIS A 644 -50.96 1.45 -32.76
CA HIS A 644 -51.43 0.74 -33.96
C HIS A 644 -50.29 0.04 -34.72
N GLY A 645 -49.19 -0.32 -34.03
CA GLY A 645 -48.08 -1.10 -34.59
C GLY A 645 -47.12 -0.34 -35.52
N VAL A 646 -47.62 0.69 -36.22
CA VAL A 646 -46.77 1.58 -37.04
C VAL A 646 -45.77 2.31 -36.15
N MET A 647 -44.47 2.15 -36.40
CA MET A 647 -43.45 3.04 -35.85
C MET A 647 -43.55 4.39 -36.55
N LYS A 648 -43.91 5.45 -35.80
CA LYS A 648 -43.84 6.84 -36.30
C LYS A 648 -42.62 7.51 -35.68
N LEU A 649 -41.73 8.04 -36.53
CA LEU A 649 -40.52 8.73 -36.08
C LEU A 649 -40.87 10.14 -35.58
N HIS A 650 -41.04 10.27 -34.27
CA HIS A 650 -41.15 11.54 -33.54
C HIS A 650 -40.04 11.59 -32.49
N GLY A 651 -39.45 12.77 -32.26
CA GLY A 651 -38.52 12.95 -31.15
C GLY A 651 -39.19 12.67 -29.80
N MET A 652 -38.39 12.32 -28.78
CA MET A 652 -38.93 11.98 -27.45
C MET A 652 -39.84 13.09 -26.90
N PRO A 653 -41.14 12.82 -26.68
CA PRO A 653 -42.07 13.79 -26.11
C PRO A 653 -41.69 14.11 -24.67
N ARG A 654 -41.36 15.36 -24.38
CA ARG A 654 -41.18 15.82 -23.01
C ARG A 654 -42.53 16.29 -22.50
N LYS A 655 -42.94 15.83 -21.32
CA LYS A 655 -44.17 16.36 -20.69
C LYS A 655 -43.95 17.80 -20.28
N VAL A 656 -44.95 18.62 -20.51
CA VAL A 656 -45.03 19.98 -19.99
C VAL A 656 -45.28 19.89 -18.48
N GLU A 657 -44.45 20.57 -17.70
CA GLU A 657 -44.65 20.75 -16.25
C GLU A 657 -45.48 22.02 -16.00
N ASP A 658 -45.17 23.11 -16.71
CA ASP A 658 -45.92 24.38 -16.69
C ASP A 658 -45.69 25.17 -17.99
N ILE A 659 -46.66 26.01 -18.38
CA ILE A 659 -46.58 27.04 -19.42
C ILE A 659 -47.14 28.32 -18.82
N CYS A 660 -46.31 29.35 -18.72
CA CYS A 660 -46.65 30.65 -18.15
C CYS A 660 -46.23 31.78 -19.09
N ASN A 661 -46.88 32.93 -18.97
CA ASN A 661 -46.37 34.18 -19.53
C ASN A 661 -45.75 35.00 -18.39
N GLU A 662 -44.44 35.26 -18.47
CA GLU A 662 -43.70 36.04 -17.49
C GLU A 662 -43.03 37.22 -18.19
N ARG A 663 -43.49 38.45 -17.88
CA ARG A 663 -42.97 39.72 -18.45
C ARG A 663 -42.96 39.74 -19.99
N ASP A 664 -44.04 39.28 -20.61
CA ASP A 664 -44.21 39.16 -22.06
C ASP A 664 -43.36 38.04 -22.74
N HIS A 665 -42.70 37.18 -21.96
CA HIS A 665 -42.09 35.95 -22.46
C HIS A 665 -43.01 34.75 -22.16
N LEU A 666 -43.46 34.04 -23.19
CA LEU A 666 -44.17 32.76 -23.04
C LEU A 666 -43.14 31.63 -22.80
N LEU A 667 -43.11 31.07 -21.59
CA LEU A 667 -42.15 30.06 -21.15
C LEU A 667 -42.82 28.70 -21.00
N ILE A 668 -42.14 27.64 -21.44
CA ILE A 668 -42.52 26.23 -21.28
C ILE A 668 -41.50 25.57 -20.35
N THR A 669 -41.93 25.18 -19.15
CA THR A 669 -41.15 24.34 -18.23
C THR A 669 -41.44 22.87 -18.52
N THR A 670 -40.40 22.05 -18.62
CA THR A 670 -40.50 20.61 -18.94
C THR A 670 -40.31 19.72 -17.71
N CYS A 671 -40.98 18.57 -17.72
CA CYS A 671 -40.98 17.60 -16.63
C CYS A 671 -39.68 16.76 -16.66
N GLY A 672 -38.61 17.32 -16.08
CA GLY A 672 -37.24 16.85 -16.22
C GLY A 672 -36.59 17.37 -17.51
N PHE A 673 -35.27 17.20 -17.64
CA PHE A 673 -34.47 17.82 -18.69
C PHE A 673 -35.04 17.63 -20.10
N HIS A 674 -35.09 18.72 -20.87
CA HIS A 674 -35.56 18.65 -22.26
C HIS A 674 -34.47 18.19 -23.24
N ASN A 675 -33.19 18.21 -22.83
CA ASN A 675 -32.03 17.79 -23.62
C ASN A 675 -31.91 18.48 -24.99
N LEU A 676 -32.13 19.80 -25.07
CA LEU A 676 -32.03 20.57 -26.33
C LEU A 676 -30.82 21.50 -26.29
N ILE A 677 -29.97 21.44 -27.33
CA ILE A 677 -28.71 22.18 -27.42
C ILE A 677 -28.84 23.45 -28.27
N LYS A 678 -28.22 24.54 -27.81
CA LYS A 678 -28.35 25.90 -28.36
C LYS A 678 -27.39 26.14 -29.54
N LEU A 679 -27.63 25.45 -30.65
CA LEU A 679 -26.84 25.52 -31.88
C LEU A 679 -26.99 26.88 -32.61
N LYS A 680 -26.20 27.87 -32.17
CA LYS A 680 -26.29 29.29 -32.58
C LYS A 680 -27.67 29.88 -32.23
N ARG A 681 -27.97 31.12 -32.64
CA ARG A 681 -29.26 31.81 -32.38
C ARG A 681 -30.39 31.32 -33.32
N HIS A 682 -30.51 30.02 -33.55
CA HIS A 682 -31.55 29.45 -34.40
C HIS A 682 -32.69 28.85 -33.55
N PRO A 683 -33.95 29.31 -33.71
CA PRO A 683 -35.08 28.73 -33.02
C PRO A 683 -35.34 27.26 -33.41
N ILE A 684 -35.61 26.42 -32.41
CA ILE A 684 -35.89 24.99 -32.59
C ILE A 684 -37.39 24.82 -32.83
N PRO A 685 -37.84 24.23 -33.96
CA PRO A 685 -39.26 24.01 -34.21
C PRO A 685 -39.82 22.90 -33.32
N VAL A 686 -40.99 23.12 -32.72
CA VAL A 686 -41.67 22.19 -31.83
C VAL A 686 -43.18 22.17 -32.07
N PHE A 687 -43.82 21.10 -31.61
CA PHE A 687 -45.28 20.95 -31.54
C PHE A 687 -45.72 20.76 -30.10
N LEU A 688 -46.82 21.40 -29.70
CA LEU A 688 -47.49 21.15 -28.42
C LEU A 688 -48.75 20.30 -28.65
N GLN A 689 -48.99 19.36 -27.74
CA GLN A 689 -50.13 18.44 -27.80
C GLN A 689 -50.70 18.15 -26.42
N GLY A 690 -52.01 18.29 -26.26
CA GLY A 690 -52.74 17.97 -25.04
C GLY A 690 -52.48 18.93 -23.88
N THR A 691 -52.11 20.18 -24.18
CA THR A 691 -52.02 21.30 -23.23
C THR A 691 -53.38 21.81 -22.78
N GLY A 692 -54.44 21.50 -23.54
CA GLY A 692 -55.80 22.00 -23.31
C GLY A 692 -56.03 23.43 -23.80
N HIS A 693 -55.00 24.13 -24.32
CA HIS A 693 -55.10 25.52 -24.74
C HIS A 693 -55.13 25.67 -26.27
N PHE A 694 -56.15 26.32 -26.81
CA PHE A 694 -56.45 26.35 -28.26
C PHE A 694 -55.42 27.10 -29.12
N LEU A 695 -54.56 27.95 -28.54
CA LEU A 695 -53.43 28.60 -29.23
C LEU A 695 -52.16 27.72 -29.27
N LEU A 696 -52.12 26.63 -28.50
CA LEU A 696 -50.96 25.74 -28.35
C LEU A 696 -51.25 24.36 -28.97
N ASP A 697 -52.43 23.80 -28.67
CA ASP A 697 -52.87 22.50 -29.17
C ASP A 697 -53.36 22.58 -30.61
N SER A 698 -52.74 21.77 -31.47
CA SER A 698 -53.21 21.54 -32.83
C SER A 698 -54.59 20.91 -32.90
N LYS A 699 -55.44 21.39 -33.82
CA LYS A 699 -56.52 20.55 -34.37
C LYS A 699 -55.87 19.35 -35.11
N PRO A 700 -56.47 18.14 -35.09
CA PRO A 700 -55.86 16.93 -35.69
C PRO A 700 -55.44 17.07 -37.16
N GLU A 701 -56.09 17.97 -37.91
CA GLU A 701 -55.88 18.22 -39.34
C GLU A 701 -54.78 19.27 -39.63
N LYS A 702 -54.38 20.08 -38.64
CA LYS A 702 -53.37 21.15 -38.79
C LYS A 702 -52.48 21.29 -37.55
N PRO A 703 -51.26 20.73 -37.55
CA PRO A 703 -50.30 20.91 -36.45
C PRO A 703 -49.83 22.37 -36.35
N ILE A 704 -49.95 22.97 -35.16
CA ILE A 704 -49.41 24.31 -34.87
C ILE A 704 -47.91 24.15 -34.60
N GLN A 705 -47.08 24.57 -35.55
CA GLN A 705 -45.63 24.59 -35.37
C GLN A 705 -45.23 25.88 -34.64
N LEU A 706 -44.79 25.73 -33.40
CA LEU A 706 -44.14 26.79 -32.63
C LEU A 706 -42.62 26.68 -32.78
N TYR A 707 -41.90 27.67 -32.29
CA TYR A 707 -40.45 27.65 -32.19
C TYR A 707 -40.02 27.99 -30.76
N VAL A 708 -38.90 27.42 -30.31
CA VAL A 708 -38.37 27.66 -28.97
C VAL A 708 -36.86 27.91 -28.94
N MET A 709 -36.40 28.63 -27.92
CA MET A 709 -34.99 28.69 -27.51
C MET A 709 -34.80 28.07 -26.11
N PRO A 710 -33.77 27.24 -25.89
CA PRO A 710 -33.38 26.85 -24.54
C PRO A 710 -32.91 28.06 -23.71
N VAL A 711 -33.51 28.24 -22.54
CA VAL A 711 -33.11 29.24 -21.53
C VAL A 711 -32.17 28.58 -20.52
N ASN A 712 -32.60 27.45 -19.97
CA ASN A 712 -31.83 26.49 -19.18
C ASN A 712 -32.35 25.08 -19.48
N GLU A 713 -31.80 24.04 -18.86
CA GLU A 713 -32.06 22.63 -19.18
C GLU A 713 -33.52 22.15 -18.95
N LEU A 714 -34.34 22.95 -18.26
CA LEU A 714 -35.75 22.69 -17.96
C LEU A 714 -36.71 23.66 -18.67
N ILE A 715 -36.25 24.87 -19.00
CA ILE A 715 -37.09 25.99 -19.48
C ILE A 715 -36.78 26.34 -20.94
N LEU A 716 -37.83 26.30 -21.76
CA LEU A 716 -37.85 26.69 -23.17
C LEU A 716 -38.65 27.99 -23.32
N GLU A 717 -38.07 29.01 -23.93
CA GLU A 717 -38.77 30.24 -24.31
C GLU A 717 -39.43 30.07 -25.67
N VAL A 718 -40.71 30.43 -25.82
CA VAL A 718 -41.42 30.41 -27.11
C VAL A 718 -41.13 31.68 -27.89
N VAL A 719 -40.71 31.50 -29.15
CA VAL A 719 -40.24 32.57 -30.03
C VAL A 719 -40.85 32.47 -31.43
N ASP A 720 -40.71 33.53 -32.21
CA ASP A 720 -41.04 33.55 -33.63
C ASP A 720 -39.95 32.85 -34.48
N LYS A 721 -40.09 32.94 -35.82
CA LYS A 721 -39.11 32.36 -36.77
C LYS A 721 -37.76 33.08 -36.77
N ASP A 722 -37.72 34.34 -36.34
CA ASP A 722 -36.53 35.19 -36.28
C ASP A 722 -35.81 35.08 -34.92
N GLY A 723 -36.45 34.47 -33.92
CA GLY A 723 -35.95 34.32 -32.56
C GLY A 723 -36.35 35.43 -31.60
N LYS A 724 -37.42 36.18 -31.89
CA LYS A 724 -38.00 37.18 -30.98
C LYS A 724 -38.99 36.51 -30.02
N PRO A 725 -39.10 36.95 -28.75
CA PRO A 725 -40.11 36.44 -27.81
C PRO A 725 -41.54 36.63 -28.34
N VAL A 726 -42.43 35.69 -28.01
CA VAL A 726 -43.84 35.76 -28.40
C VAL A 726 -44.74 35.92 -27.18
N SER A 727 -45.41 37.08 -27.08
CA SER A 727 -46.36 37.40 -26.03
C SER A 727 -47.81 37.10 -26.44
N PHE A 728 -48.35 35.99 -25.94
CA PHE A 728 -49.80 35.82 -25.79
C PHE A 728 -50.09 35.07 -24.48
N GLN A 729 -51.32 35.18 -23.97
CA GLN A 729 -51.73 34.42 -22.79
C GLN A 729 -52.15 33.00 -23.20
N ALA A 730 -51.43 32.00 -22.68
CA ALA A 730 -51.69 30.59 -22.93
C ALA A 730 -51.22 29.70 -21.77
N ASP A 731 -51.80 29.93 -20.61
CA ASP A 731 -51.49 29.20 -19.38
C ASP A 731 -51.89 27.71 -19.46
N SER A 732 -50.98 26.81 -19.09
CA SER A 732 -51.21 25.36 -18.98
C SER A 732 -50.22 24.71 -18.01
N SER A 733 -50.53 23.53 -17.47
CA SER A 733 -49.59 22.69 -16.71
C SER A 733 -49.73 21.20 -17.11
N MET A 734 -50.10 20.98 -18.36
CA MET A 734 -50.30 19.66 -18.95
C MET A 734 -49.86 19.61 -20.42
N GLY A 735 -49.90 18.41 -21.01
CA GLY A 735 -49.51 18.18 -22.40
C GLY A 735 -48.07 17.69 -22.57
N GLN A 736 -47.64 17.65 -23.82
CA GLN A 736 -46.30 17.24 -24.27
C GLN A 736 -45.78 18.23 -25.31
N VAL A 737 -44.48 18.50 -25.26
CA VAL A 737 -43.72 19.16 -26.33
C VAL A 737 -42.96 18.09 -27.12
N GLU A 738 -43.14 18.10 -28.44
CA GLU A 738 -42.52 17.17 -29.39
C GLU A 738 -41.64 17.91 -30.40
N VAL A 739 -40.45 17.36 -30.66
CA VAL A 739 -39.49 17.86 -31.64
C VAL A 739 -39.56 17.00 -32.91
N PRO A 740 -39.52 17.56 -34.14
CA PRO A 740 -39.44 16.78 -35.37
C PRO A 740 -38.19 15.88 -35.38
N PHE A 741 -38.30 14.62 -35.81
CA PHE A 741 -37.21 13.62 -35.72
C PHE A 741 -35.83 14.11 -36.22
N PHE A 742 -35.73 14.64 -37.44
CA PHE A 742 -34.47 15.17 -37.98
C PHE A 742 -33.94 16.38 -37.18
N ARG A 743 -34.82 17.12 -36.50
CA ARG A 743 -34.45 18.22 -35.59
C ARG A 743 -34.05 17.70 -34.22
N THR A 744 -34.54 16.55 -33.75
CA THR A 744 -34.04 15.87 -32.55
C THR A 744 -32.60 15.39 -32.76
N LEU A 745 -32.29 14.77 -33.90
CA LEU A 745 -30.92 14.33 -34.21
C LEU A 745 -29.91 15.50 -34.22
N ILE A 746 -30.32 16.68 -34.66
CA ILE A 746 -29.46 17.87 -34.74
C ILE A 746 -29.45 18.67 -33.43
N HIS A 747 -30.60 18.94 -32.83
CA HIS A 747 -30.76 19.88 -31.71
C HIS A 747 -30.96 19.20 -30.35
N SER A 748 -30.83 17.89 -30.24
CA SER A 748 -30.82 17.17 -28.96
C SER A 748 -29.48 16.48 -28.69
N ALA A 749 -29.24 16.13 -27.42
CA ALA A 749 -28.06 15.40 -26.97
C ALA A 749 -28.43 14.43 -25.82
N LEU A 750 -27.56 13.45 -25.53
CA LEU A 750 -27.60 12.77 -24.22
C LEU A 750 -27.27 13.76 -23.08
N PRO A 751 -27.70 13.47 -21.82
CA PRO A 751 -27.29 14.26 -20.65
C PRO A 751 -25.76 14.42 -20.57
N ASP A 752 -25.33 15.54 -20.00
CA ASP A 752 -23.91 15.86 -19.76
C ASP A 752 -23.01 15.92 -21.01
N CYS A 753 -23.59 15.80 -22.21
CA CYS A 753 -22.87 15.88 -23.49
C CYS A 753 -23.34 17.07 -24.33
N SER A 754 -22.39 17.91 -24.78
CA SER A 754 -22.65 19.10 -25.59
C SER A 754 -22.73 18.83 -27.11
N LEU A 755 -22.41 17.61 -27.55
CA LEU A 755 -22.40 17.23 -28.98
C LEU A 755 -23.81 16.88 -29.48
N PRO A 756 -24.18 17.23 -30.73
CA PRO A 756 -25.43 16.77 -31.36
C PRO A 756 -25.57 15.25 -31.35
N LEU A 757 -26.78 14.74 -31.07
CA LEU A 757 -27.10 13.31 -31.04
C LEU A 757 -26.71 12.60 -32.35
N LEU A 758 -26.83 13.26 -33.51
CA LEU A 758 -26.36 12.75 -34.80
C LEU A 758 -24.84 12.47 -34.79
N LEU A 759 -24.04 13.37 -34.23
CA LEU A 759 -22.59 13.19 -34.12
C LEU A 759 -22.24 12.11 -33.10
N GLN A 760 -22.97 12.04 -31.98
CA GLN A 760 -22.83 10.96 -30.99
C GLN A 760 -23.10 9.59 -31.64
N LEU A 761 -24.17 9.45 -32.43
CA LEU A 761 -24.51 8.23 -33.16
C LEU A 761 -23.44 7.88 -34.21
N ILE A 762 -22.89 8.86 -34.94
CA ILE A 762 -21.81 8.63 -35.91
C ILE A 762 -20.52 8.16 -35.20
N LEU A 763 -20.18 8.75 -34.05
CA LEU A 763 -18.99 8.36 -33.27
C LEU A 763 -19.15 6.96 -32.64
N LEU A 764 -20.32 6.66 -32.07
CA LEU A 764 -20.63 5.32 -31.53
C LEU A 764 -20.63 4.25 -32.63
N LEU A 765 -21.20 4.54 -33.81
CA LEU A 765 -21.16 3.64 -34.96
C LEU A 765 -19.73 3.47 -35.50
N GLY A 766 -18.97 4.55 -35.65
CA GLY A 766 -17.59 4.51 -36.13
C GLY A 766 -16.67 3.72 -35.21
N GLY A 767 -16.72 3.99 -33.90
CA GLY A 767 -15.94 3.27 -32.90
C GLY A 767 -16.32 1.80 -32.79
N SER A 768 -17.62 1.46 -32.85
CA SER A 768 -18.07 0.07 -32.82
C SER A 768 -17.82 -0.68 -34.12
N VAL A 769 -17.84 -0.04 -35.30
CA VAL A 769 -17.42 -0.67 -36.56
C VAL A 769 -15.91 -0.92 -36.56
N ALA A 770 -15.09 0.06 -36.17
CA ALA A 770 -13.63 -0.10 -36.10
C ALA A 770 -13.22 -1.23 -35.14
N LEU A 771 -13.80 -1.25 -33.93
CA LEU A 771 -13.52 -2.28 -32.93
C LEU A 771 -14.10 -3.66 -33.33
N GLY A 772 -15.23 -3.70 -34.03
CA GLY A 772 -15.81 -4.93 -34.57
C GLY A 772 -14.96 -5.58 -35.67
N ILE A 773 -14.41 -4.77 -36.58
CA ILE A 773 -13.47 -5.21 -37.64
C ILE A 773 -12.18 -5.80 -37.03
N TYR A 774 -11.73 -5.27 -35.88
CA TYR A 774 -10.53 -5.75 -35.20
C TYR A 774 -10.72 -7.09 -34.45
N LEU A 775 -11.94 -7.40 -34.00
CA LEU A 775 -12.20 -8.52 -33.07
C LEU A 775 -12.76 -9.80 -33.70
N LEU A 776 -13.45 -9.72 -34.84
CA LEU A 776 -14.38 -10.76 -35.29
C LEU A 776 -13.90 -11.50 -36.56
N PRO A 777 -13.55 -12.80 -36.47
CA PRO A 777 -13.15 -13.61 -37.63
C PRO A 777 -14.33 -14.26 -38.37
N SER A 778 -15.55 -14.30 -37.80
CA SER A 778 -16.72 -14.94 -38.42
C SER A 778 -17.98 -14.05 -38.47
N PRO A 779 -18.82 -14.19 -39.51
CA PRO A 779 -20.06 -13.44 -39.63
C PRO A 779 -21.20 -13.97 -38.73
N GLN A 780 -21.08 -15.19 -38.19
CA GLN A 780 -22.12 -15.79 -37.34
C GLN A 780 -22.08 -15.19 -35.93
N GLU A 781 -20.87 -15.01 -35.37
CA GLU A 781 -20.69 -14.46 -34.03
C GLU A 781 -21.05 -12.97 -33.99
N LEU A 782 -20.71 -12.22 -35.05
CA LEU A 782 -21.17 -10.84 -35.27
C LEU A 782 -22.69 -10.72 -35.08
N ALA A 783 -23.48 -11.65 -35.66
CA ALA A 783 -24.93 -11.64 -35.54
C ALA A 783 -25.43 -11.90 -34.10
N ILE A 784 -24.77 -12.80 -33.37
CA ILE A 784 -25.13 -13.13 -31.97
C ILE A 784 -24.92 -11.92 -31.06
N TYR A 785 -23.78 -11.26 -31.13
CA TYR A 785 -23.50 -10.09 -30.29
C TYR A 785 -24.35 -8.86 -30.66
N VAL A 786 -24.65 -8.64 -31.95
CA VAL A 786 -25.59 -7.58 -32.37
C VAL A 786 -27.00 -7.86 -31.84
N LEU A 787 -27.46 -9.12 -31.90
CA LEU A 787 -28.75 -9.52 -31.31
C LEU A 787 -28.77 -9.30 -29.79
N LEU A 788 -27.69 -9.65 -29.09
CA LEU A 788 -27.54 -9.43 -27.65
C LEU A 788 -27.57 -7.94 -27.29
N ALA A 789 -26.86 -7.08 -28.03
CA ALA A 789 -26.88 -5.63 -27.84
C ALA A 789 -28.29 -5.03 -28.03
N ILE A 790 -29.04 -5.52 -29.02
CA ILE A 790 -30.45 -5.13 -29.25
C ILE A 790 -31.33 -5.56 -28.07
N VAL A 791 -31.20 -6.79 -27.58
CA VAL A 791 -31.97 -7.29 -26.43
C VAL A 791 -31.66 -6.50 -25.16
N LEU A 792 -30.38 -6.23 -24.88
CA LEU A 792 -29.95 -5.40 -23.74
C LEU A 792 -30.47 -3.96 -23.84
N ALA A 793 -30.44 -3.35 -25.03
CA ALA A 793 -30.99 -2.01 -25.24
C ALA A 793 -32.51 -1.96 -25.05
N LEU A 794 -33.24 -2.98 -25.52
CA LEU A 794 -34.70 -3.08 -25.32
C LEU A 794 -35.07 -3.31 -23.85
N LEU A 795 -34.33 -4.16 -23.12
CA LEU A 795 -34.49 -4.34 -21.67
C LEU A 795 -34.18 -3.05 -20.91
N GLY A 796 -33.07 -2.37 -21.24
CA GLY A 796 -32.70 -1.08 -20.68
C GLY A 796 -33.80 -0.03 -20.89
N LEU A 797 -34.44 0.01 -22.05
CA LEU A 797 -35.57 0.91 -22.33
C LEU A 797 -36.85 0.53 -21.59
N LEU A 798 -37.14 -0.76 -21.37
CA LEU A 798 -38.26 -1.17 -20.54
C LEU A 798 -38.06 -0.73 -19.08
N ILE A 799 -36.86 -0.94 -18.53
CA ILE A 799 -36.47 -0.51 -17.20
C ILE A 799 -36.52 1.02 -17.08
N TRP A 800 -35.90 1.75 -18.02
CA TRP A 800 -35.90 3.22 -18.07
C TRP A 800 -37.33 3.80 -18.12
N LYS A 801 -38.20 3.21 -18.94
CA LYS A 801 -39.63 3.59 -19.06
C LYS A 801 -40.46 3.25 -17.81
N GLN A 802 -40.01 2.31 -16.98
CA GLN A 802 -40.67 1.89 -15.75
C GLN A 802 -40.17 2.70 -14.53
N LEU A 803 -38.88 3.05 -14.50
CA LEU A 803 -38.25 3.91 -13.49
C LEU A 803 -38.54 5.40 -13.70
N ILE A 804 -38.37 5.93 -14.92
CA ILE A 804 -38.62 7.34 -15.27
C ILE A 804 -40.13 7.56 -15.50
N ARG A 805 -40.89 7.33 -14.42
CA ARG A 805 -42.34 7.49 -14.35
C ARG A 805 -42.69 8.97 -14.16
N ASN A 806 -42.22 9.85 -15.05
CA ASN A 806 -42.41 11.30 -14.96
C ASN A 806 -43.90 11.66 -14.94
N SER A 807 -44.44 11.86 -13.74
CA SER A 807 -45.74 12.44 -13.49
C SER A 807 -45.51 13.87 -13.01
N THR A 808 -46.07 14.83 -13.75
CA THR A 808 -45.97 16.25 -13.42
C THR A 808 -46.49 16.50 -12.01
N SER A 809 -46.02 17.56 -11.35
CA SER A 809 -46.50 17.96 -10.02
C SER A 809 -48.01 18.13 -9.99
N LEU A 810 -48.62 18.70 -11.04
CA LEU A 810 -50.07 18.75 -11.20
C LEU A 810 -50.69 17.33 -11.32
N SER A 811 -50.13 16.44 -12.15
CA SER A 811 -50.61 15.05 -12.26
C SER A 811 -50.52 14.27 -10.94
N ARG A 812 -49.54 14.59 -10.08
CA ARG A 812 -49.46 14.06 -8.71
C ARG A 812 -50.54 14.69 -7.80
N ARG A 813 -50.74 16.00 -7.84
CA ARG A 813 -51.80 16.68 -7.05
C ARG A 813 -53.22 16.28 -7.45
N LEU A 814 -53.48 16.02 -8.73
CA LEU A 814 -54.76 15.50 -9.24
C LEU A 814 -55.09 14.13 -8.63
N LYS A 815 -54.12 13.21 -8.64
CA LYS A 815 -54.26 11.90 -7.99
C LYS A 815 -54.41 12.01 -6.48
N ALA A 816 -53.66 12.90 -5.84
CA ALA A 816 -53.77 13.16 -4.41
C ALA A 816 -55.17 13.71 -4.04
N TYR A 817 -55.73 14.63 -4.84
CA TYR A 817 -57.07 15.18 -4.63
C TYR A 817 -58.15 14.11 -4.81
N ALA A 818 -58.06 13.32 -5.88
CA ALA A 818 -58.98 12.20 -6.12
C ALA A 818 -58.92 11.14 -4.99
N ALA A 819 -57.73 10.81 -4.51
CA ALA A 819 -57.54 9.86 -3.40
C ALA A 819 -57.93 10.43 -2.03
N TYR A 820 -57.84 11.76 -1.83
CA TYR A 820 -58.36 12.47 -0.67
C TYR A 820 -59.89 12.44 -0.66
N ARG A 821 -60.53 12.86 -1.76
CA ARG A 821 -61.99 12.84 -1.89
C ARG A 821 -62.60 11.45 -1.87
N ALA A 822 -61.90 10.42 -2.35
CA ALA A 822 -62.32 9.03 -2.23
C ALA A 822 -62.40 8.50 -0.78
N LYS A 823 -61.89 9.25 0.22
CA LYS A 823 -62.05 8.93 1.65
C LYS A 823 -63.18 9.71 2.33
N ASP A 824 -63.68 10.78 1.70
CA ASP A 824 -64.71 11.69 2.21
C ASP A 824 -66.12 11.17 1.88
N ASP A 825 -66.37 9.87 2.14
CA ASP A 825 -67.45 9.06 1.54
C ASP A 825 -68.89 9.40 2.00
N LYS A 826 -69.11 10.58 2.57
CA LYS A 826 -70.43 11.05 3.03
C LYS A 826 -71.36 11.46 1.87
N ARG A 827 -70.82 11.73 0.68
CA ARG A 827 -71.60 11.92 -0.55
C ARG A 827 -70.83 11.40 -1.77
N LYS A 828 -71.30 10.28 -2.31
CA LYS A 828 -70.76 9.66 -3.52
C LYS A 828 -71.05 10.51 -4.76
N THR A 829 -70.18 10.38 -5.76
CA THR A 829 -70.42 10.88 -7.12
C THR A 829 -71.80 10.47 -7.59
N LYS A 830 -72.60 11.45 -8.02
CA LYS A 830 -74.01 11.25 -8.37
C LYS A 830 -74.36 12.12 -9.58
N GLU A 831 -74.84 11.47 -10.64
CA GLU A 831 -75.45 12.14 -11.80
C GLU A 831 -76.74 12.87 -11.39
N ALA A 832 -76.94 14.07 -11.92
CA ALA A 832 -77.98 14.99 -11.53
C ALA A 832 -78.54 15.74 -12.75
N ALA A 833 -79.81 16.14 -12.69
CA ALA A 833 -80.45 16.82 -13.83
C ALA A 833 -79.82 18.19 -14.12
N ARG A 834 -79.84 18.59 -15.40
CA ARG A 834 -79.42 19.92 -15.85
C ARG A 834 -80.26 21.00 -15.15
N GLY A 835 -79.60 22.05 -14.65
CA GLY A 835 -80.23 23.10 -13.84
C GLY A 835 -80.08 22.85 -12.33
N LYS A 836 -81.20 22.82 -11.61
CA LYS A 836 -81.26 23.00 -10.14
C LYS A 836 -80.46 21.99 -9.31
N ASP A 837 -80.37 20.75 -9.77
CA ASP A 837 -79.77 19.63 -9.01
C ASP A 837 -78.22 19.61 -9.07
N ARG A 838 -77.60 20.61 -9.70
CA ARG A 838 -76.14 20.69 -9.95
C ARG A 838 -75.45 21.84 -9.23
N GLY A 839 -76.00 22.28 -8.10
CA GLY A 839 -75.40 23.26 -7.20
C GLY A 839 -74.14 22.72 -6.48
N ILE A 840 -73.26 23.63 -6.08
CA ILE A 840 -71.99 23.36 -5.39
C ILE A 840 -71.81 24.34 -4.21
N ARG A 841 -71.49 23.81 -3.02
CA ARG A 841 -71.21 24.62 -1.81
C ARG A 841 -69.90 25.38 -1.97
N VAL A 842 -69.86 26.64 -1.53
CA VAL A 842 -68.66 27.49 -1.64
C VAL A 842 -67.42 26.86 -0.99
N TRP A 843 -67.55 26.14 0.13
CA TRP A 843 -66.40 25.47 0.76
C TRP A 843 -65.72 24.45 -0.16
N LYS A 844 -66.45 23.76 -1.05
CA LYS A 844 -65.87 22.79 -2.00
C LYS A 844 -65.08 23.49 -3.11
N ILE A 845 -65.48 24.72 -3.48
CA ILE A 845 -64.78 25.55 -4.46
C ILE A 845 -63.47 26.08 -3.84
N LEU A 846 -63.55 26.54 -2.59
CA LEU A 846 -62.38 27.03 -1.85
C LEU A 846 -61.37 25.90 -1.58
N ASP A 847 -61.82 24.72 -1.16
CA ASP A 847 -60.97 23.52 -1.01
C ASP A 847 -60.26 23.12 -2.31
N LEU A 848 -60.97 23.14 -3.46
CA LEU A 848 -60.36 22.91 -4.76
C LEU A 848 -59.29 23.98 -5.08
N TYR A 849 -59.63 25.26 -4.89
CA TYR A 849 -58.71 26.36 -5.12
C TYR A 849 -57.46 26.26 -4.22
N GLU A 850 -57.62 26.03 -2.92
CA GLU A 850 -56.54 25.95 -1.94
C GLU A 850 -55.61 24.76 -2.21
N HIS A 851 -56.14 23.58 -2.53
CA HIS A 851 -55.33 22.39 -2.87
C HIS A 851 -54.49 22.57 -4.15
N PHE A 852 -55.00 23.32 -5.14
CA PHE A 852 -54.34 23.56 -6.41
C PHE A 852 -53.69 24.95 -6.56
N ASN A 853 -53.73 25.80 -5.52
CA ASN A 853 -53.30 27.21 -5.57
C ASN A 853 -51.90 27.41 -6.15
N ALA A 854 -50.93 26.54 -5.81
CA ALA A 854 -49.56 26.59 -6.33
C ALA A 854 -49.45 26.53 -7.87
N HIS A 855 -50.46 25.95 -8.54
CA HIS A 855 -50.56 25.83 -10.00
C HIS A 855 -51.55 26.83 -10.61
N ILE A 856 -52.61 27.18 -9.87
CA ILE A 856 -53.59 28.18 -10.29
C ILE A 856 -52.98 29.59 -10.24
N ARG A 857 -52.35 29.99 -9.12
CA ARG A 857 -51.78 31.33 -8.92
C ARG A 857 -52.81 32.41 -9.32
N ASN A 858 -52.43 33.32 -10.22
CA ASN A 858 -53.31 34.39 -10.75
C ASN A 858 -54.06 33.98 -12.04
N ARG A 859 -54.02 32.70 -12.44
CA ARG A 859 -54.68 32.20 -13.66
C ARG A 859 -56.20 32.16 -13.49
N ASN A 860 -56.91 31.95 -14.59
CA ASN A 860 -58.37 32.10 -14.70
C ASN A 860 -59.06 30.77 -15.07
N MET A 861 -60.34 30.80 -15.42
CA MET A 861 -61.13 29.58 -15.68
C MET A 861 -60.69 28.85 -16.96
N TYR A 862 -60.13 29.57 -17.95
CA TYR A 862 -59.53 28.96 -19.14
C TYR A 862 -58.32 28.07 -18.81
N TYR A 863 -57.65 28.31 -17.68
CA TYR A 863 -56.66 27.38 -17.12
C TYR A 863 -57.33 26.29 -16.26
N LEU A 864 -58.17 26.69 -15.29
CA LEU A 864 -58.73 25.79 -14.27
C LEU A 864 -59.54 24.63 -14.89
N GLU A 865 -60.31 24.91 -15.93
CA GLU A 865 -61.19 23.92 -16.54
C GLU A 865 -60.40 22.78 -17.22
N PRO A 866 -59.56 23.03 -18.24
CA PRO A 866 -58.83 21.95 -18.92
C PRO A 866 -57.73 21.30 -18.07
N ASN A 867 -57.10 22.04 -17.13
CA ASN A 867 -55.97 21.52 -16.33
C ASN A 867 -56.40 20.79 -15.05
N ILE A 868 -57.54 21.17 -14.43
CA ILE A 868 -57.93 20.66 -13.12
C ILE A 868 -59.33 20.03 -13.14
N VAL A 869 -60.37 20.76 -13.56
CA VAL A 869 -61.76 20.25 -13.51
C VAL A 869 -61.96 19.08 -14.46
N ARG A 870 -61.57 19.23 -15.73
CA ARG A 870 -61.73 18.21 -16.77
C ARG A 870 -60.90 16.95 -16.46
N PRO A 871 -59.63 17.01 -16.00
CA PRO A 871 -58.88 15.81 -15.63
C PRO A 871 -59.40 15.10 -14.37
N LEU A 872 -60.00 15.82 -13.40
CA LEU A 872 -60.65 15.20 -12.24
C LEU A 872 -61.94 14.45 -12.66
N THR A 873 -62.74 15.04 -13.55
CA THR A 873 -63.98 14.45 -14.05
C THR A 873 -63.78 13.38 -15.14
N ALA A 874 -62.58 13.27 -15.74
CA ALA A 874 -62.28 12.41 -16.88
C ALA A 874 -62.60 10.92 -16.71
N GLY A 875 -62.53 10.40 -15.48
CA GLY A 875 -62.86 9.01 -15.18
C GLY A 875 -64.35 8.69 -15.26
N VAL A 876 -65.22 9.68 -15.06
CA VAL A 876 -66.69 9.52 -14.98
C VAL A 876 -67.46 10.28 -16.07
N LYS A 877 -66.85 11.30 -16.68
CA LYS A 877 -67.45 12.20 -17.69
C LYS A 877 -68.75 12.86 -17.24
N LEU A 878 -68.78 13.31 -15.98
CA LEU A 878 -69.84 14.10 -15.36
C LEU A 878 -69.36 15.54 -15.12
N SER A 879 -70.24 16.44 -14.65
CA SER A 879 -69.84 17.76 -14.14
C SER A 879 -69.00 17.65 -12.87
N PHE A 880 -68.40 18.78 -12.43
CA PHE A 880 -67.66 18.81 -11.18
C PHE A 880 -68.58 18.74 -9.95
N SER A 881 -69.76 19.36 -10.00
CA SER A 881 -70.74 19.25 -8.90
C SER A 881 -71.27 17.82 -8.75
N GLU A 882 -71.52 17.12 -9.86
CA GLU A 882 -71.87 15.70 -9.89
C GLU A 882 -70.75 14.81 -9.31
N LEU A 883 -69.49 15.06 -9.69
CA LEU A 883 -68.31 14.34 -9.19
C LEU A 883 -68.20 14.39 -7.66
N ILE A 884 -68.30 15.59 -7.07
CA ILE A 884 -68.04 15.82 -5.64
C ILE A 884 -69.29 15.68 -4.74
N GLY A 885 -70.38 15.15 -5.28
CA GLY A 885 -71.68 15.03 -4.61
C GLY A 885 -72.44 16.38 -4.61
N PRO A 886 -73.44 16.55 -5.50
CA PRO A 886 -74.07 17.85 -5.73
C PRO A 886 -75.06 18.26 -4.62
N ASP A 887 -75.52 19.51 -4.69
CA ASP A 887 -76.58 20.11 -3.88
C ASP A 887 -77.65 20.76 -4.79
N GLN A 888 -78.78 21.18 -4.21
CA GLN A 888 -79.63 22.20 -4.85
C GLN A 888 -78.85 23.52 -4.97
N VAL A 889 -79.24 24.38 -5.91
CA VAL A 889 -78.75 25.75 -6.02
C VAL A 889 -79.55 26.72 -5.12
N GLU A 890 -78.86 27.59 -4.38
CA GLU A 890 -79.45 28.82 -3.82
C GLU A 890 -79.17 30.04 -4.69
N TRP A 891 -77.98 30.14 -5.31
CA TRP A 891 -77.55 31.33 -6.06
C TRP A 891 -76.96 30.99 -7.43
N PHE A 892 -77.36 31.74 -8.47
CA PHE A 892 -76.75 31.62 -9.80
C PHE A 892 -75.51 32.52 -9.89
N VAL A 893 -74.42 32.07 -10.54
CA VAL A 893 -73.19 32.87 -10.68
C VAL A 893 -72.93 33.24 -12.13
N SER A 894 -73.19 34.52 -12.45
CA SER A 894 -72.77 35.13 -13.70
C SER A 894 -71.32 35.61 -13.60
N HIS A 895 -70.44 35.14 -14.48
CA HIS A 895 -69.02 35.49 -14.44
C HIS A 895 -68.30 35.36 -15.79
N TRP A 896 -67.23 36.14 -15.96
CA TRP A 896 -66.29 35.94 -17.05
C TRP A 896 -65.29 34.82 -16.73
N TRP A 897 -64.92 34.04 -17.74
CA TRP A 897 -63.88 33.01 -17.62
C TRP A 897 -62.46 33.58 -17.58
N GLY A 898 -62.26 34.83 -17.98
CA GLY A 898 -60.95 35.50 -17.94
C GLY A 898 -60.57 36.08 -16.57
N THR A 899 -61.55 36.32 -15.69
CA THR A 899 -61.33 36.76 -14.30
C THR A 899 -60.53 35.69 -13.54
N SER A 900 -59.50 36.10 -12.78
CA SER A 900 -58.64 35.15 -12.06
C SER A 900 -59.42 34.36 -11.00
N VAL A 901 -59.04 33.09 -10.81
CA VAL A 901 -59.71 32.20 -9.85
C VAL A 901 -59.56 32.74 -8.41
N ALA A 902 -58.44 33.40 -8.10
CA ALA A 902 -58.23 34.07 -6.81
C ALA A 902 -59.25 35.20 -6.55
N THR A 903 -59.45 36.10 -7.51
CA THR A 903 -60.44 37.18 -7.46
C THR A 903 -61.86 36.61 -7.36
N TYR A 904 -62.16 35.61 -8.18
CA TYR A 904 -63.44 34.90 -8.23
C TYR A 904 -63.80 34.22 -6.90
N CYS A 905 -62.88 33.43 -6.33
CA CYS A 905 -63.08 32.78 -5.03
C CYS A 905 -63.22 33.79 -3.89
N SER A 906 -62.50 34.92 -3.96
CA SER A 906 -62.64 36.01 -2.99
C SER A 906 -64.03 36.66 -3.05
N ALA A 907 -64.58 36.85 -4.25
CA ALA A 907 -65.93 37.38 -4.44
C ALA A 907 -67.02 36.44 -3.91
N LEU A 908 -66.94 35.13 -4.24
CA LEU A 908 -67.87 34.12 -3.70
C LEU A 908 -67.81 34.03 -2.17
N LYS A 909 -66.60 34.08 -1.58
CA LYS A 909 -66.40 34.01 -0.13
C LYS A 909 -67.02 35.21 0.60
N ARG A 910 -66.88 36.42 0.03
CA ARG A 910 -67.52 37.63 0.54
C ARG A 910 -69.04 37.61 0.36
N HIS A 911 -69.54 37.27 -0.82
CA HIS A 911 -70.98 37.17 -1.06
C HIS A 911 -71.66 36.17 -0.11
N ALA A 912 -71.07 34.97 0.06
CA ALA A 912 -71.58 33.95 0.97
C ALA A 912 -71.68 34.45 2.42
N TYR A 913 -70.70 35.24 2.87
CA TYR A 913 -70.67 35.85 4.19
C TYR A 913 -71.75 36.92 4.35
N GLU A 914 -71.80 37.91 3.46
CA GLU A 914 -72.75 39.02 3.52
C GLU A 914 -74.20 38.55 3.50
N VAL A 915 -74.53 37.53 2.70
CA VAL A 915 -75.86 36.91 2.70
C VAL A 915 -76.21 36.32 4.07
N LYS A 916 -75.27 35.69 4.79
CA LYS A 916 -75.54 35.17 6.14
C LYS A 916 -75.63 36.27 7.20
N VAL A 917 -74.87 37.36 7.07
CA VAL A 917 -75.02 38.55 7.92
C VAL A 917 -76.40 39.18 7.72
N LYS A 918 -76.86 39.33 6.47
CA LYS A 918 -78.21 39.82 6.14
C LYS A 918 -79.32 38.87 6.60
N GLU A 919 -79.20 37.55 6.35
CA GLU A 919 -80.18 36.53 6.79
C GLU A 919 -80.31 36.46 8.33
N SER A 920 -79.27 36.82 9.09
CA SER A 920 -79.29 36.87 10.56
C SER A 920 -79.68 38.24 11.15
N GLY A 921 -80.03 39.22 10.32
CA GLY A 921 -80.40 40.58 10.75
C GLY A 921 -79.21 41.43 11.23
N GLY A 922 -77.98 40.98 11.00
CA GLY A 922 -76.76 41.70 11.34
C GLY A 922 -76.49 42.88 10.40
N THR A 923 -75.63 43.79 10.85
CA THR A 923 -74.98 44.78 9.98
C THR A 923 -73.64 44.22 9.49
N SER A 924 -73.18 44.61 8.31
CA SER A 924 -71.89 44.20 7.70
C SER A 924 -70.63 44.67 8.46
N ARG A 925 -70.84 45.18 9.68
CA ARG A 925 -69.87 45.82 10.58
C ARG A 925 -69.07 44.83 11.43
N ASP A 926 -69.52 43.58 11.59
CA ASP A 926 -68.61 42.48 11.94
C ASP A 926 -67.66 42.32 10.75
N THR A 927 -66.51 42.98 10.82
CA THR A 927 -65.58 43.03 9.69
C THR A 927 -65.22 41.60 9.27
N PHE A 928 -65.30 41.32 7.97
CA PHE A 928 -65.05 40.00 7.38
C PHE A 928 -63.76 39.36 7.94
N THR A 929 -62.70 40.16 8.11
CA THR A 929 -61.43 39.75 8.75
C THR A 929 -61.61 39.27 10.20
N SER A 930 -62.41 39.96 11.02
CA SER A 930 -62.65 39.60 12.43
C SER A 930 -63.54 38.36 12.59
N ALA A 931 -64.55 38.16 11.74
CA ALA A 931 -65.37 36.95 11.76
C ALA A 931 -64.58 35.71 11.28
N MET A 932 -63.73 35.88 10.26
CA MET A 932 -62.78 34.85 9.83
C MET A 932 -61.75 34.53 10.95
N ALA A 933 -61.27 35.53 11.69
CA ALA A 933 -60.39 35.33 12.85
C ALA A 933 -61.07 34.64 14.04
N LYS A 934 -62.39 34.82 14.22
CA LYS A 934 -63.21 34.04 15.17
C LYS A 934 -63.53 32.61 14.67
N GLY A 935 -63.18 32.28 13.42
CA GLY A 935 -63.41 30.96 12.84
C GLY A 935 -64.84 30.66 12.40
N ASP A 936 -65.69 31.67 12.16
CA ASP A 936 -67.05 31.41 11.69
C ASP A 936 -67.06 30.79 10.28
N GLN A 937 -67.81 29.69 10.14
CA GLN A 937 -68.02 28.94 8.91
C GLN A 937 -69.51 28.81 8.55
N SER A 938 -70.41 29.58 9.16
CA SER A 938 -71.85 29.60 8.88
C SER A 938 -72.18 29.73 7.37
N TRP A 939 -71.47 30.63 6.70
CA TRP A 939 -71.51 30.95 5.27
C TRP A 939 -70.95 29.86 4.35
N SER A 940 -70.16 28.92 4.87
CA SER A 940 -69.41 27.93 4.08
C SER A 940 -70.32 27.00 3.26
N ASN A 941 -71.55 26.79 3.75
CA ASN A 941 -72.54 25.90 3.15
C ASN A 941 -73.41 26.54 2.06
N THR A 942 -73.31 27.85 1.83
CA THR A 942 -74.07 28.53 0.77
C THR A 942 -73.77 27.92 -0.60
N THR A 943 -74.82 27.62 -1.37
CA THR A 943 -74.77 26.85 -2.62
C THR A 943 -74.91 27.70 -3.87
N TYR A 944 -74.10 27.38 -4.88
CA TYR A 944 -73.98 28.15 -6.11
C TYR A 944 -74.12 27.26 -7.34
N TRP A 945 -74.72 27.76 -8.42
CA TRP A 945 -74.61 27.17 -9.76
C TRP A 945 -73.61 28.00 -10.58
N ILE A 946 -72.64 27.32 -11.19
CA ILE A 946 -71.47 27.95 -11.82
C ILE A 946 -71.16 27.21 -13.11
N CYS A 947 -71.13 27.87 -14.26
CA CYS A 947 -71.00 27.19 -15.55
C CYS A 947 -69.72 26.33 -15.69
N THR A 948 -68.60 26.69 -15.06
CA THR A 948 -67.37 25.87 -15.04
C THR A 948 -67.54 24.54 -14.30
N PHE A 949 -68.32 24.52 -13.21
CA PHE A 949 -68.43 23.35 -12.31
C PHE A 949 -69.73 22.56 -12.49
N SER A 950 -70.82 23.24 -12.84
CA SER A 950 -72.17 22.67 -12.93
C SER A 950 -72.50 22.13 -14.33
N ASN A 951 -71.90 22.65 -15.41
CA ASN A 951 -72.03 22.06 -16.75
C ASN A 951 -71.11 20.84 -16.88
N ASN A 952 -71.58 19.80 -17.57
CA ASN A 952 -70.72 18.70 -18.00
C ASN A 952 -69.85 19.12 -19.19
N GLN A 953 -68.57 19.40 -18.91
CA GLN A 953 -67.61 19.89 -19.91
C GLN A 953 -67.34 18.89 -21.07
N TYR A 954 -67.73 17.60 -20.92
CA TYR A 954 -67.66 16.60 -21.99
C TYR A 954 -68.86 16.65 -22.95
N LYS A 955 -69.93 17.35 -22.57
CA LYS A 955 -71.23 17.41 -23.28
C LYS A 955 -71.67 18.86 -23.51
N ILE A 956 -70.74 19.81 -23.65
CA ILE A 956 -71.06 21.25 -23.59
C ILE A 956 -72.13 21.72 -24.60
N ALA A 957 -72.26 21.05 -25.76
CA ALA A 957 -73.34 21.34 -26.71
C ALA A 957 -74.75 20.96 -26.19
N GLU A 958 -74.87 19.92 -25.35
CA GLU A 958 -76.10 19.56 -24.64
C GLU A 958 -76.38 20.51 -23.47
N GLU A 959 -75.32 20.96 -22.78
CA GLU A 959 -75.41 21.94 -21.68
C GLU A 959 -75.82 23.34 -22.17
N LEU A 960 -75.47 23.69 -23.42
CA LEU A 960 -75.92 24.90 -24.13
C LEU A 960 -77.28 24.71 -24.85
N GLY A 961 -77.98 23.59 -24.62
CA GLY A 961 -79.35 23.36 -25.10
C GLY A 961 -79.47 22.96 -26.59
N GLY A 962 -78.37 22.56 -27.25
CA GLY A 962 -78.38 22.08 -28.64
C GLY A 962 -78.75 23.12 -29.71
N GLY A 963 -79.01 24.37 -29.32
CA GLY A 963 -79.54 25.42 -30.18
C GLY A 963 -80.88 26.01 -29.72
N GLU A 964 -81.47 25.50 -28.64
CA GLU A 964 -82.63 26.09 -27.97
C GLU A 964 -82.23 26.58 -26.55
N HIS A 965 -82.41 27.87 -26.28
CA HIS A 965 -81.89 28.51 -25.07
C HIS A 965 -82.61 28.07 -23.77
N THR A 966 -83.92 27.80 -23.84
CA THR A 966 -84.74 27.22 -22.76
C THR A 966 -84.25 25.84 -22.31
N GLU A 967 -83.72 25.05 -23.25
CA GLU A 967 -83.14 23.75 -22.99
C GLU A 967 -81.75 23.80 -22.36
N SER A 968 -81.10 24.97 -22.30
CA SER A 968 -79.77 25.12 -21.69
C SER A 968 -79.78 24.91 -20.17
N SER A 969 -78.66 24.41 -19.65
CA SER A 969 -78.43 24.27 -18.20
C SER A 969 -78.41 25.63 -17.48
N PHE A 970 -78.12 26.71 -18.21
CA PHE A 970 -78.16 28.10 -17.75
C PHE A 970 -79.60 28.52 -17.44
N TYR A 971 -80.51 28.42 -18.43
CA TYR A 971 -81.93 28.74 -18.26
C TYR A 971 -82.56 27.91 -17.14
N LYS A 972 -82.25 26.60 -17.10
CA LYS A 972 -82.76 25.64 -16.11
C LYS A 972 -82.20 25.82 -14.69
N ALA A 973 -81.10 26.54 -14.54
CA ALA A 973 -80.59 26.96 -13.23
C ALA A 973 -81.21 28.29 -12.78
N LEU A 974 -81.38 29.25 -13.70
CA LEU A 974 -82.04 30.53 -13.44
C LEU A 974 -83.53 30.36 -13.09
N HIS A 975 -84.23 29.45 -13.78
CA HIS A 975 -85.65 29.16 -13.56
C HIS A 975 -85.91 28.05 -12.50
N SER A 976 -84.98 27.84 -11.56
CA SER A 976 -85.12 26.80 -10.55
C SER A 976 -85.94 27.22 -9.33
N ASP A 977 -86.84 26.34 -8.87
CA ASP A 977 -87.54 26.53 -7.60
C ASP A 977 -86.54 26.65 -6.44
N GLY A 978 -86.59 27.76 -5.71
CA GLY A 978 -85.71 28.02 -4.56
C GLY A 978 -84.49 28.88 -4.86
N LEU A 979 -84.28 29.31 -6.11
CA LEU A 979 -83.23 30.29 -6.44
C LEU A 979 -83.49 31.63 -5.73
N LYS A 980 -82.50 32.12 -4.98
CA LYS A 980 -82.54 33.37 -4.22
C LYS A 980 -82.13 34.60 -5.04
N GLY A 981 -81.38 34.44 -6.12
CA GLY A 981 -80.92 35.55 -6.96
C GLY A 981 -79.67 35.21 -7.79
N THR A 982 -79.13 36.23 -8.47
CA THR A 982 -77.95 36.11 -9.35
C THR A 982 -76.78 36.94 -8.83
N CYS A 983 -75.68 36.28 -8.53
CA CYS A 983 -74.39 36.87 -8.20
C CYS A 983 -73.62 37.16 -9.49
N MET A 984 -73.49 38.42 -9.88
CA MET A 984 -72.63 38.83 -10.99
C MET A 984 -71.25 39.20 -10.46
N ILE A 985 -70.24 38.38 -10.74
CA ILE A 985 -68.86 38.60 -10.28
C ILE A 985 -68.16 39.55 -11.24
N LEU A 986 -68.07 40.83 -10.85
CA LEU A 986 -67.44 41.89 -11.62
C LEU A 986 -65.96 42.06 -11.25
N ASP A 987 -65.18 42.41 -12.27
CA ASP A 987 -63.87 43.06 -12.16
C ASP A 987 -64.00 44.56 -12.50
N GLU A 988 -62.92 45.33 -12.29
CA GLU A 988 -62.88 46.79 -12.49
C GLU A 988 -63.24 47.23 -13.92
N MET A 989 -63.05 46.35 -14.91
CA MET A 989 -63.37 46.59 -16.32
C MET A 989 -64.76 46.10 -16.73
N THR A 990 -65.51 45.51 -15.79
CA THR A 990 -66.84 44.89 -15.92
C THR A 990 -66.96 43.85 -17.03
N MET A 991 -65.88 43.08 -17.26
CA MET A 991 -65.74 42.14 -18.37
C MET A 991 -66.84 41.07 -18.55
N PRO A 992 -67.57 40.59 -17.51
CA PRO A 992 -68.73 39.73 -17.72
C PRO A 992 -69.78 40.35 -18.64
N LEU A 993 -70.03 41.65 -18.55
CA LEU A 993 -71.05 42.33 -19.34
C LEU A 993 -70.67 42.49 -20.82
N MET A 994 -69.39 42.26 -21.16
CA MET A 994 -68.90 42.13 -22.54
C MET A 994 -69.08 40.70 -23.12
N ARG A 995 -69.87 39.83 -22.48
CA ARG A 995 -70.07 38.42 -22.89
C ARG A 995 -71.55 38.12 -23.11
N SER A 996 -71.90 37.62 -24.30
CA SER A 996 -73.31 37.40 -24.66
C SER A 996 -74.02 36.42 -23.71
N TRP A 997 -73.37 35.34 -23.29
CA TRP A 997 -73.96 34.41 -22.30
C TRP A 997 -74.23 35.06 -20.94
N CYS A 998 -73.40 36.00 -20.48
CA CYS A 998 -73.67 36.77 -19.25
C CYS A 998 -74.74 37.85 -19.45
N LEU A 999 -74.90 38.39 -20.66
CA LEU A 999 -76.03 39.23 -21.04
C LEU A 999 -77.35 38.44 -21.04
N PHE A 1000 -77.35 37.18 -21.48
CA PHE A 1000 -78.49 36.28 -21.32
C PHE A 1000 -78.82 36.04 -19.84
N GLU A 1001 -77.82 35.71 -19.02
CA GLU A 1001 -77.99 35.56 -17.56
C GLU A 1001 -78.55 36.82 -16.89
N LEU A 1002 -78.10 38.01 -17.32
CA LEU A 1002 -78.64 39.32 -16.90
C LEU A 1002 -80.10 39.52 -17.31
N LEU A 1003 -80.42 39.32 -18.60
CA LEU A 1003 -81.78 39.46 -19.14
C LEU A 1003 -82.77 38.58 -18.37
N GLN A 1004 -82.43 37.30 -18.20
CA GLN A 1004 -83.26 36.34 -17.49
C GLN A 1004 -83.39 36.68 -15.99
N THR A 1005 -82.35 37.24 -15.36
CA THR A 1005 -82.44 37.75 -13.97
C THR A 1005 -83.43 38.90 -13.85
N ILE A 1006 -83.42 39.85 -14.80
CA ILE A 1006 -84.35 41.00 -14.83
C ILE A 1006 -85.80 40.53 -15.04
N GLU A 1007 -86.04 39.61 -15.99
CA GLU A 1007 -87.36 39.02 -16.23
C GLU A 1007 -87.89 38.29 -14.98
N LEU A 1008 -87.03 37.55 -14.28
CA LEU A 1008 -87.36 36.88 -13.03
C LEU A 1008 -87.62 37.88 -11.88
N GLU A 1009 -86.87 38.97 -11.79
CA GLU A 1009 -87.08 40.00 -10.76
C GLU A 1009 -88.43 40.71 -10.95
N GLU A 1010 -88.75 41.15 -12.17
CA GLU A 1010 -90.05 41.73 -12.50
C GLU A 1010 -91.21 40.75 -12.24
N LYS A 1011 -91.04 39.47 -12.58
CA LYS A 1011 -92.03 38.42 -12.31
C LYS A 1011 -92.19 38.17 -10.81
N SER A 1012 -91.10 38.14 -10.06
CA SER A 1012 -91.11 37.93 -8.61
C SER A 1012 -91.80 39.08 -7.87
N GLN A 1013 -91.61 40.33 -8.33
CA GLN A 1013 -92.35 41.49 -7.83
C GLN A 1013 -93.86 41.36 -8.12
N LYS A 1014 -94.24 40.97 -9.34
CA LYS A 1014 -95.65 40.76 -9.75
C LYS A 1014 -96.33 39.60 -8.98
N GLU A 1015 -95.58 38.55 -8.64
CA GLU A 1015 -96.06 37.36 -7.91
C GLU A 1015 -95.82 37.41 -6.37
N MET A 1016 -95.29 38.52 -5.84
CA MET A 1016 -94.91 38.69 -4.43
C MET A 1016 -93.98 37.59 -3.87
N ARG A 1017 -93.12 36.99 -4.70
CA ARG A 1017 -92.14 35.98 -4.28
C ARG A 1017 -90.84 36.64 -3.79
N PRO A 1018 -90.12 36.04 -2.83
CA PRO A 1018 -88.82 36.54 -2.38
C PRO A 1018 -87.71 36.15 -3.38
N PHE A 1019 -87.28 37.11 -4.20
CA PHE A 1019 -86.11 37.00 -5.07
C PHE A 1019 -85.24 38.25 -4.87
N GLY A 1020 -83.95 38.04 -4.63
CA GLY A 1020 -82.96 39.08 -4.34
C GLY A 1020 -82.37 39.78 -5.56
N GLY A 1021 -82.84 39.44 -6.76
CA GLY A 1021 -82.47 40.13 -8.00
C GLY A 1021 -81.01 39.94 -8.41
N LEU A 1022 -80.46 40.99 -9.04
CA LEU A 1022 -79.07 41.08 -9.49
C LEU A 1022 -78.15 41.67 -8.41
N LEU A 1023 -77.17 40.88 -7.93
CA LEU A 1023 -76.17 41.30 -6.95
C LEU A 1023 -74.78 41.46 -7.60
N PHE A 1024 -74.24 42.68 -7.60
CA PHE A 1024 -72.89 42.98 -8.07
C PHE A 1024 -71.86 42.60 -7.00
N CYS A 1025 -71.18 41.48 -7.22
CA CYS A 1025 -70.15 40.94 -6.33
C CYS A 1025 -68.76 41.27 -6.87
N THR A 1026 -67.86 41.72 -6.01
CA THR A 1026 -66.45 41.95 -6.35
C THR A 1026 -65.55 41.19 -5.39
N SER A 1027 -64.25 41.11 -5.68
CA SER A 1027 -63.27 40.56 -4.74
C SER A 1027 -63.18 41.34 -3.41
N VAL A 1028 -63.77 42.54 -3.32
CA VAL A 1028 -63.69 43.43 -2.15
C VAL A 1028 -65.01 43.63 -1.39
N GLY A 1029 -66.18 43.33 -1.99
CA GLY A 1029 -67.48 43.34 -1.30
C GLY A 1029 -68.67 43.13 -2.24
N VAL A 1030 -69.89 43.37 -1.75
CA VAL A 1030 -71.13 43.34 -2.57
C VAL A 1030 -71.70 44.76 -2.63
N LEU A 1031 -71.80 45.36 -3.81
CA LEU A 1031 -72.18 46.77 -3.96
C LEU A 1031 -73.62 47.00 -3.45
N ASN A 1032 -74.55 46.10 -3.79
CA ASN A 1032 -75.95 46.16 -3.36
C ASN A 1032 -76.15 46.15 -1.83
N TYR A 1033 -75.15 45.67 -1.08
CA TYR A 1033 -75.16 45.66 0.40
C TYR A 1033 -74.28 46.76 1.01
N GLY A 1034 -73.68 47.61 0.17
CA GLY A 1034 -72.83 48.73 0.57
C GLY A 1034 -71.39 48.37 0.92
N SER A 1035 -70.99 47.08 0.91
CA SER A 1035 -69.71 46.63 1.49
C SER A 1035 -68.51 46.58 0.53
N SER A 1036 -68.70 46.96 -0.73
CA SER A 1036 -67.59 47.18 -1.69
C SER A 1036 -66.83 48.47 -1.36
N THR A 1037 -65.52 48.51 -1.62
CA THR A 1037 -64.71 49.72 -1.41
C THR A 1037 -65.13 50.85 -2.35
N VAL A 1038 -65.00 52.10 -1.90
CA VAL A 1038 -65.35 53.30 -2.69
C VAL A 1038 -64.69 53.28 -4.07
N GLU A 1039 -63.39 52.96 -4.14
CA GLU A 1039 -62.63 52.92 -5.38
C GLU A 1039 -63.19 51.90 -6.39
N MET A 1040 -63.44 50.66 -5.96
CA MET A 1040 -64.00 49.60 -6.81
C MET A 1040 -65.40 49.98 -7.29
N SER A 1041 -66.22 50.51 -6.39
CA SER A 1041 -67.58 50.96 -6.70
C SER A 1041 -67.58 52.10 -7.72
N MET A 1042 -66.70 53.11 -7.56
CA MET A 1042 -66.54 54.21 -8.52
C MET A 1042 -66.09 53.70 -9.90
N LYS A 1043 -65.04 52.88 -9.97
CA LYS A 1043 -64.54 52.29 -11.23
C LYS A 1043 -65.61 51.53 -11.99
N ILE A 1044 -66.38 50.68 -11.30
CA ILE A 1044 -67.50 49.95 -11.90
C ILE A 1044 -68.61 50.91 -12.37
N GLY A 1045 -68.92 51.95 -11.59
CA GLY A 1045 -69.89 52.98 -11.97
C GLY A 1045 -69.49 53.72 -13.25
N GLU A 1046 -68.27 54.25 -13.30
CA GLU A 1046 -67.69 54.96 -14.45
C GLU A 1046 -67.66 54.07 -15.70
N ARG A 1047 -67.29 52.79 -15.54
CA ARG A 1047 -67.28 51.84 -16.64
C ARG A 1047 -68.68 51.59 -17.21
N LEU A 1048 -69.71 51.51 -16.37
CA LEU A 1048 -71.10 51.25 -16.79
C LEU A 1048 -71.84 52.48 -17.33
N LEU A 1049 -71.27 53.69 -17.19
CA LEU A 1049 -71.71 54.87 -17.94
C LEU A 1049 -71.35 54.76 -19.44
N THR A 1050 -70.24 54.10 -19.77
CA THR A 1050 -69.67 54.04 -21.14
C THR A 1050 -69.85 52.70 -21.85
N LEU A 1051 -70.10 51.61 -21.10
CA LEU A 1051 -70.41 50.29 -21.65
C LEU A 1051 -71.80 50.27 -22.29
N SER A 1052 -71.93 49.56 -23.43
CA SER A 1052 -73.20 49.09 -23.99
C SER A 1052 -73.15 47.57 -24.16
N LEU A 1053 -74.24 46.91 -23.81
CA LEU A 1053 -74.40 45.45 -23.90
C LEU A 1053 -74.45 44.94 -25.35
N ARG A 1054 -74.63 45.84 -26.32
CA ARG A 1054 -74.58 45.53 -27.77
C ARG A 1054 -73.21 45.03 -28.23
N ASP A 1055 -72.15 45.45 -27.55
CA ASP A 1055 -70.77 45.06 -27.85
C ASP A 1055 -70.37 43.70 -27.23
N ALA A 1056 -71.30 43.01 -26.56
CA ALA A 1056 -71.05 41.71 -25.96
C ALA A 1056 -70.73 40.63 -27.00
N GLN A 1057 -69.75 39.77 -26.69
CA GLN A 1057 -69.21 38.76 -27.62
C GLN A 1057 -69.44 37.33 -27.14
N ALA A 1058 -69.56 36.39 -28.08
CA ALA A 1058 -69.64 34.95 -27.85
C ALA A 1058 -68.55 34.22 -28.63
N THR A 1059 -68.34 32.92 -28.32
CA THR A 1059 -67.38 32.07 -29.04
C THR A 1059 -67.97 31.51 -30.34
N THR A 1060 -69.29 31.60 -30.54
CA THR A 1060 -69.94 31.36 -31.84
C THR A 1060 -70.84 32.53 -32.19
N ASP A 1061 -70.88 32.93 -33.46
CA ASP A 1061 -71.76 34.00 -33.93
C ASP A 1061 -73.25 33.64 -33.80
N LYS A 1062 -73.58 32.34 -33.85
CA LYS A 1062 -74.94 31.82 -33.63
C LYS A 1062 -75.43 32.14 -32.22
N ASP A 1063 -74.61 31.92 -31.19
CA ASP A 1063 -75.00 32.25 -29.80
C ASP A 1063 -75.16 33.77 -29.63
N LYS A 1064 -74.29 34.56 -30.26
CA LYS A 1064 -74.38 36.02 -30.24
C LYS A 1064 -75.67 36.53 -30.88
N GLN A 1065 -76.04 36.00 -32.05
CA GLN A 1065 -77.27 36.34 -32.75
C GLN A 1065 -78.49 35.93 -31.92
N MET A 1066 -78.58 34.66 -31.50
CA MET A 1066 -79.67 34.15 -30.64
C MET A 1066 -79.91 35.01 -29.41
N ILE A 1067 -78.86 35.45 -28.72
CA ILE A 1067 -79.00 36.26 -27.50
C ILE A 1067 -79.33 37.73 -27.83
N ALA A 1068 -78.84 38.28 -28.94
CA ALA A 1068 -79.24 39.60 -29.41
C ALA A 1068 -80.72 39.64 -29.82
N ASP A 1069 -81.21 38.59 -30.50
CA ASP A 1069 -82.60 38.42 -30.88
C ASP A 1069 -83.50 38.31 -29.63
N LEU A 1070 -83.05 37.61 -28.58
CA LEU A 1070 -83.76 37.52 -27.29
C LEU A 1070 -83.86 38.87 -26.58
N VAL A 1071 -82.78 39.64 -26.51
CA VAL A 1071 -82.81 41.01 -25.97
C VAL A 1071 -83.78 41.88 -26.78
N GLN A 1072 -83.74 41.77 -28.10
CA GLN A 1072 -84.61 42.52 -29.01
C GLN A 1072 -86.09 42.13 -28.87
N SER A 1073 -86.40 40.85 -28.59
CA SER A 1073 -87.79 40.39 -28.37
C SER A 1073 -88.33 40.66 -26.96
N SER A 1074 -87.50 40.53 -25.93
CA SER A 1074 -87.93 40.68 -24.53
C SER A 1074 -87.90 42.13 -24.02
N ARG A 1075 -86.98 42.96 -24.53
CA ARG A 1075 -86.75 44.34 -24.05
C ARG A 1075 -86.87 45.40 -25.14
N GLY A 1076 -87.32 45.06 -26.34
CA GLY A 1076 -87.55 46.00 -27.45
C GLY A 1076 -86.30 46.64 -28.08
N SER A 1077 -85.22 46.79 -27.32
CA SER A 1077 -83.92 47.29 -27.75
C SER A 1077 -82.80 46.93 -26.77
N PHE A 1078 -81.55 47.04 -27.22
CA PHE A 1078 -80.38 47.02 -26.33
C PHE A 1078 -80.35 48.23 -25.37
N ASP A 1079 -80.91 49.36 -25.80
CA ASP A 1079 -80.81 50.63 -25.10
C ASP A 1079 -81.72 50.64 -23.84
N GLU A 1080 -82.81 49.86 -23.84
CA GLU A 1080 -83.66 49.60 -22.68
C GLU A 1080 -82.99 48.69 -21.64
N ILE A 1081 -82.24 47.66 -22.04
CA ILE A 1081 -81.51 46.81 -21.08
C ILE A 1081 -80.26 47.51 -20.54
N ASP A 1082 -79.55 48.30 -21.36
CA ASP A 1082 -78.50 49.23 -20.89
C ASP A 1082 -79.07 50.21 -19.85
N THR A 1083 -80.25 50.77 -20.10
CA THR A 1083 -80.94 51.66 -19.15
C THR A 1083 -81.36 50.94 -17.87
N THR A 1084 -81.86 49.70 -17.97
CA THR A 1084 -82.25 48.88 -16.82
C THR A 1084 -81.03 48.58 -15.94
N LEU A 1085 -79.92 48.11 -16.53
CA LEU A 1085 -78.66 47.87 -15.84
C LEU A 1085 -78.13 49.14 -15.14
N ARG A 1086 -78.23 50.30 -15.79
CA ARG A 1086 -77.85 51.61 -15.23
C ARG A 1086 -78.72 52.05 -14.04
N VAL A 1087 -79.94 51.52 -13.89
CA VAL A 1087 -80.75 51.70 -12.66
C VAL A 1087 -80.20 50.81 -11.54
N HIS A 1088 -80.03 49.50 -11.77
CA HIS A 1088 -79.53 48.59 -10.74
C HIS A 1088 -78.16 49.04 -10.17
N ILE A 1089 -77.20 49.44 -11.00
CA ILE A 1089 -75.91 49.94 -10.49
C ILE A 1089 -76.06 51.27 -9.74
N ARG A 1090 -76.93 52.19 -10.19
CA ARG A 1090 -77.18 53.45 -9.48
C ARG A 1090 -77.67 53.19 -8.05
N ASP A 1091 -78.54 52.22 -7.86
CA ASP A 1091 -79.09 51.91 -6.54
C ASP A 1091 -78.12 51.11 -5.66
N ALA A 1092 -77.28 50.27 -6.25
CA ALA A 1092 -76.13 49.67 -5.55
C ALA A 1092 -75.09 50.73 -5.12
N LEU A 1093 -74.83 51.75 -5.95
CA LEU A 1093 -73.96 52.87 -5.61
C LEU A 1093 -74.54 53.75 -4.49
N LYS A 1094 -75.87 53.95 -4.45
CA LYS A 1094 -76.55 54.58 -3.29
C LYS A 1094 -76.31 53.78 -2.02
N ALA A 1095 -76.41 52.44 -2.06
CA ALA A 1095 -76.16 51.60 -0.89
C ALA A 1095 -74.70 51.72 -0.38
N CYS A 1096 -73.70 51.72 -1.27
CA CYS A 1096 -72.31 52.03 -0.92
C CYS A 1096 -72.16 53.43 -0.31
N HIS A 1097 -72.77 54.47 -0.90
CA HIS A 1097 -72.68 55.83 -0.37
C HIS A 1097 -73.33 55.96 1.02
N GLN A 1098 -74.50 55.34 1.23
CA GLN A 1098 -75.19 55.30 2.52
C GLN A 1098 -74.36 54.57 3.59
N GLN A 1099 -73.75 53.43 3.26
CA GLN A 1099 -72.89 52.69 4.17
C GLN A 1099 -71.65 53.51 4.55
N VAL A 1100 -70.96 54.08 3.56
CA VAL A 1100 -69.76 54.92 3.78
C VAL A 1100 -70.09 56.15 4.64
N ASN A 1101 -71.21 56.83 4.40
CA ASN A 1101 -71.66 57.93 5.25
C ASN A 1101 -71.95 57.45 6.68
N THR A 1102 -72.58 56.28 6.85
CA THR A 1102 -72.87 55.66 8.16
C THR A 1102 -71.58 55.33 8.92
N ASP A 1103 -70.56 54.83 8.21
CA ASP A 1103 -69.25 54.53 8.78
C ASP A 1103 -68.50 55.81 9.19
N PHE A 1104 -68.56 56.88 8.38
CA PHE A 1104 -68.04 58.20 8.77
C PHE A 1104 -68.77 58.78 9.99
N THR A 1105 -70.11 58.81 10.01
CA THR A 1105 -70.90 59.27 11.17
C THR A 1105 -70.57 58.45 12.42
N SER A 1106 -70.39 57.13 12.29
CA SER A 1106 -69.99 56.28 13.40
C SER A 1106 -68.52 56.43 13.80
N LEU A 1107 -67.64 56.91 12.92
CA LEU A 1107 -66.26 57.24 13.27
C LEU A 1107 -66.21 58.57 14.02
N PHE A 1108 -66.89 59.60 13.52
CA PHE A 1108 -67.01 60.90 14.20
C PHE A 1108 -67.63 60.75 15.59
N GLY A 1109 -68.72 59.99 15.73
CA GLY A 1109 -69.33 59.68 17.04
C GLY A 1109 -68.53 58.73 17.95
N ARG A 1110 -67.33 58.30 17.54
CA ARG A 1110 -66.36 57.54 18.36
C ARG A 1110 -65.07 58.30 18.63
N LEU A 1111 -64.81 59.38 17.90
CA LEU A 1111 -63.77 60.35 18.22
C LEU A 1111 -64.31 61.27 19.33
N PRO A 1112 -63.47 61.73 20.28
CA PRO A 1112 -63.93 62.60 21.35
C PRO A 1112 -64.41 63.94 20.77
N HIS A 1113 -65.62 64.37 21.18
CA HIS A 1113 -66.15 65.70 20.87
C HIS A 1113 -65.54 66.69 21.86
N ASP A 1114 -64.74 67.63 21.38
CA ASP A 1114 -64.06 68.60 22.24
C ASP A 1114 -64.88 69.90 22.31
N ASP A 1115 -65.86 69.93 23.22
CA ASP A 1115 -66.67 71.12 23.53
C ASP A 1115 -65.87 72.15 24.36
N THR A 1116 -64.63 72.45 23.94
CA THR A 1116 -63.77 73.48 24.55
C THR A 1116 -63.19 74.47 23.53
N GLN A 1117 -64.08 75.17 22.80
CA GLN A 1117 -63.69 76.49 22.27
C GLN A 1117 -64.82 77.52 22.35
N THR A 1118 -64.65 78.45 23.29
CA THR A 1118 -65.35 79.74 23.37
C THR A 1118 -65.13 80.58 22.12
N GLU A 1119 -66.05 81.51 21.91
CA GLU A 1119 -65.99 82.58 20.90
C GLU A 1119 -64.61 83.26 20.81
N THR A 1120 -64.08 83.40 19.59
CA THR A 1120 -63.68 84.73 19.11
C THR A 1120 -63.60 84.79 17.58
N THR A 1121 -64.07 85.91 17.05
CA THR A 1121 -63.91 86.50 15.70
C THR A 1121 -62.65 86.07 14.91
N LEU A 1122 -62.68 86.01 13.58
CA LEU A 1122 -63.39 86.95 12.69
C LEU A 1122 -63.81 86.29 11.35
#